data_AF-A0A5N5FNL1-F1
#
_entry.id   AF-A0A5N5FNL1-F1
#
_cell.length_a   1.000
_cell.length_b   1.000
_cell.length_c   1.000
_cell.angle_alpha   90.00
_cell.angle_beta   90.00
_cell.angle_gamma   90.00
#
_symmetry.space_group_name_H-M   'P 1'
#
loop_
_entity.id
_entity.type
_entity.pdbx_description
1 polymer ?
#
loop_
_entity_poly.entity_id
_entity_poly.type
_entity_poly.pdbx_seq_one_letter_code
_entity_poly.pdbx_strand_id
1 'polypeptide(L)'
;MASRRLLSSLARSSVRRAPSKSPISSPNPRVASPSPSSRSASPYGYLLNRVAQYATAAAAEPQTVSASPKSKDSGKGKITDEFTGKGSIGQVCQVIGAVVDVRFEEGLPPILTALEVLDNSIRLVLEVAQHLGESMVRTIAMDGTEGLVRGQRVLNTGSPITVPVGRATLGRIMNVIGEPIDHRGDISTDHFLPIHREAPAFVEQATEQQILVTGIKVVDLLAPYQRGGKIGLFGGAGVGKTVLIMELINNVAKAHGGFSVFAGVGERTREGNDLYREMIESGVIKLGEKQADSKCALVYGQMNEPPGARARVGLTGLTVAEHFRDAEGQDVLLFIDNIFRFTQANSEVSALLGRIPSAVGYQPTLATDLGGLQERITTTKKGSITSVQAIYVPADDLTDPAPATTFAHLDATTVLSRQISELGIYPAVDPLDSTSRMLSPHILGEEHYNTARGVQKVLQNYKNLQDIIAILGMDELSEDDKLTVARARKIQRFLSQPFHVAEVFTGAPGKYVELKESITSFQGVLDGKYDDLPEQSFYMVGGIEEVIAKAEKISKDSPLHPMSILRRLNPHHLKLRRHRFASVAAAVRQDTALWTPAPLSEIEPAAESLFHVRVDLSDAPDLASSHTRAGQYLQLRVPDESKPSFLAIASPPSLADAKGVFEFLVKSVAGSTAELLCRLKRGDVVELSQVMGKGFDIDRIEPPENHPAVLIFATGSGISPIRSLIESGFSADKRSAVKLFYGARNLDRMAYQDRFKDWESSGVEIVPVLSQPHGGWTGQSGYVQAAFSRAKQIYNPLSTAAVLCGQKQMTEEVTSILVADGVSTENILKNF
;
A
#
# COMPACT_ATOMS: atom_id res chain seq x y z
N MET A 1 -0.49 -52.00 -31.35
CA MET A 1 0.87 -52.56 -31.10
C MET A 1 1.86 -51.42 -30.96
N ALA A 2 2.88 -51.61 -30.11
CA ALA A 2 4.23 -51.02 -30.06
C ALA A 2 4.59 -49.63 -30.68
N SER A 3 5.49 -48.94 -29.95
CA SER A 3 6.47 -47.92 -30.40
C SER A 3 5.94 -46.50 -30.70
N ARG A 4 6.20 -45.43 -29.90
CA ARG A 4 7.47 -44.83 -29.39
C ARG A 4 8.50 -44.45 -30.46
N ARG A 5 8.55 -43.16 -30.84
CA ARG A 5 9.63 -42.16 -30.58
C ARG A 5 9.26 -40.83 -31.29
N LEU A 6 9.34 -39.61 -30.73
CA LEU A 6 10.32 -38.85 -29.91
C LEU A 6 11.40 -38.08 -30.72
N LEU A 7 11.57 -36.80 -30.33
CA LEU A 7 12.72 -35.88 -30.54
C LEU A 7 12.84 -35.15 -31.91
N SER A 8 13.47 -33.96 -32.03
CA SER A 8 13.58 -32.77 -31.14
C SER A 8 14.35 -31.62 -31.83
N SER A 9 14.20 -30.39 -31.30
CA SER A 9 15.27 -29.41 -31.02
C SER A 9 16.09 -28.68 -32.12
N LEU A 10 16.19 -27.33 -31.92
CA LEU A 10 17.32 -26.41 -32.17
C LEU A 10 17.68 -26.08 -33.64
N ALA A 11 17.46 -24.85 -34.15
CA ALA A 11 18.01 -23.53 -33.79
C ALA A 11 19.36 -23.19 -34.45
N ARG A 12 19.46 -22.00 -35.06
CA ARG A 12 20.61 -21.08 -34.93
C ARG A 12 20.36 -19.69 -35.53
N SER A 13 20.85 -18.69 -34.81
CA SER A 13 21.05 -17.31 -35.24
C SER A 13 22.32 -17.17 -36.11
N SER A 14 22.46 -16.04 -36.82
CA SER A 14 23.60 -15.08 -36.70
C SER A 14 24.12 -14.42 -38.01
N VAL A 15 24.23 -13.07 -37.96
CA VAL A 15 25.39 -12.21 -38.34
C VAL A 15 25.80 -11.96 -39.82
N ARG A 16 25.54 -10.70 -40.25
CA ARG A 16 26.34 -9.69 -41.03
C ARG A 16 27.05 -9.97 -42.39
N ARG A 17 26.95 -8.92 -43.25
CA ARG A 17 27.73 -8.61 -44.50
C ARG A 17 27.41 -9.57 -45.69
N ALA A 18 27.43 -9.19 -46.98
CA ALA A 18 27.89 -7.98 -47.70
C ALA A 18 27.01 -7.72 -48.97
N PRO A 19 27.30 -6.74 -49.86
CA PRO A 19 26.40 -6.32 -50.96
C PRO A 19 26.80 -6.78 -52.38
N SER A 20 25.87 -6.76 -53.35
CA SER A 20 26.18 -6.55 -54.78
C SER A 20 24.97 -6.13 -55.63
N LYS A 21 25.27 -5.40 -56.72
CA LYS A 21 24.38 -5.00 -57.84
C LYS A 21 24.80 -5.83 -59.08
N SER A 22 24.23 -5.85 -60.30
CA SER A 22 23.18 -5.15 -61.10
C SER A 22 23.15 -5.87 -62.49
N PRO A 23 22.51 -5.40 -63.59
CA PRO A 23 21.35 -4.51 -63.83
C PRO A 23 20.29 -5.16 -64.78
N ILE A 24 19.18 -4.48 -65.10
CA ILE A 24 18.76 -3.90 -66.43
C ILE A 24 17.20 -3.82 -66.38
N SER A 25 16.42 -2.88 -66.95
CA SER A 25 16.62 -1.75 -67.90
C SER A 25 15.75 -0.48 -67.61
N SER A 26 16.05 0.55 -68.40
CA SER A 26 15.45 1.84 -68.80
C SER A 26 14.00 1.89 -69.35
N PRO A 27 13.42 3.09 -69.71
CA PRO A 27 13.50 4.43 -69.06
C PRO A 27 12.18 5.26 -69.07
N ASN A 28 12.20 6.45 -68.43
CA ASN A 28 11.20 7.55 -68.49
C ASN A 28 11.74 8.76 -69.29
N PRO A 29 10.93 9.79 -69.64
CA PRO A 29 11.28 11.17 -69.16
C PRO A 29 10.16 12.26 -69.02
N ARG A 30 10.27 13.07 -67.94
CA ARG A 30 10.09 14.57 -67.79
C ARG A 30 8.71 15.27 -68.09
N VAL A 31 8.15 16.29 -67.39
CA VAL A 31 8.55 17.46 -66.52
C VAL A 31 8.63 18.83 -67.26
N ALA A 32 8.03 19.98 -66.85
CA ALA A 32 6.97 20.35 -65.87
C ALA A 32 6.56 21.88 -65.92
N SER A 33 5.50 22.30 -65.18
CA SER A 33 5.15 23.70 -64.69
C SER A 33 4.39 24.67 -65.66
N PRO A 34 3.69 25.78 -65.21
CA PRO A 34 4.00 26.74 -64.13
C PRO A 34 2.87 27.17 -63.13
N SER A 35 3.16 28.15 -62.25
CA SER A 35 2.32 28.82 -61.21
C SER A 35 2.18 30.36 -61.51
N PRO A 36 1.78 31.35 -60.64
CA PRO A 36 1.34 31.38 -59.21
C PRO A 36 0.17 32.37 -58.82
N SER A 37 -0.26 32.44 -57.53
CA SER A 37 -0.46 33.68 -56.70
C SER A 37 -1.40 33.54 -55.46
N SER A 38 -1.39 34.57 -54.60
CA SER A 38 -1.67 34.72 -53.14
C SER A 38 -3.07 34.60 -52.48
N ARG A 39 -3.07 34.04 -51.25
CA ARG A 39 -3.71 34.46 -49.94
C ARG A 39 -5.25 34.48 -49.68
N SER A 40 -5.63 33.66 -48.67
CA SER A 40 -6.57 33.86 -47.52
C SER A 40 -8.10 34.00 -47.67
N ALA A 41 -8.88 33.12 -46.99
CA ALA A 41 -9.84 33.48 -45.90
C ALA A 41 -10.60 32.28 -45.24
N SER A 42 -10.64 32.28 -43.89
CA SER A 42 -11.66 31.79 -42.91
C SER A 42 -12.55 30.54 -43.13
N PRO A 43 -12.61 29.59 -42.17
CA PRO A 43 -13.54 28.44 -42.16
C PRO A 43 -14.85 28.68 -41.36
N TYR A 44 -15.58 29.76 -41.59
CA TYR A 44 -16.88 30.01 -40.90
C TYR A 44 -18.13 29.43 -41.61
N GLY A 45 -17.99 28.93 -42.85
CA GLY A 45 -19.12 28.50 -43.67
C GLY A 45 -19.68 27.08 -43.42
N TYR A 46 -18.98 26.24 -42.66
CA TYR A 46 -19.31 24.79 -42.57
C TYR A 46 -20.24 24.40 -41.41
N LEU A 47 -20.51 25.29 -40.45
CA LEU A 47 -21.32 24.98 -39.26
C LEU A 47 -22.82 25.28 -39.42
N LEU A 48 -23.22 26.19 -40.31
CA LEU A 48 -24.62 26.63 -40.43
C LEU A 48 -25.54 25.61 -41.11
N ASN A 49 -25.02 24.79 -42.03
CA ASN A 49 -25.85 23.85 -42.81
C ASN A 49 -26.26 22.56 -42.07
N ARG A 50 -25.81 22.32 -40.82
CA ARG A 50 -26.29 21.19 -40.00
C ARG A 50 -27.37 21.55 -38.99
N VAL A 51 -27.49 22.81 -38.58
CA VAL A 51 -28.49 23.24 -37.59
C VAL A 51 -29.90 23.24 -38.18
N ALA A 52 -30.04 23.55 -39.47
CA ALA A 52 -31.33 23.62 -40.16
C ALA A 52 -32.06 22.26 -40.32
N GLN A 53 -31.37 21.12 -40.19
CA GLN A 53 -31.97 19.79 -40.39
C GLN A 53 -32.49 19.13 -39.09
N TYR A 54 -32.15 19.67 -37.91
CA TYR A 54 -32.69 19.17 -36.63
C TYR A 54 -33.94 19.93 -36.16
N ALA A 55 -34.23 21.10 -36.73
CA ALA A 55 -35.32 21.98 -36.29
C ALA A 55 -36.72 21.60 -36.84
N THR A 56 -36.82 20.74 -37.84
CA THR A 56 -38.08 20.44 -38.57
C THR A 56 -38.71 19.08 -38.26
N ALA A 57 -38.14 18.30 -37.33
CA ALA A 57 -38.72 17.04 -36.85
C ALA A 57 -39.63 17.21 -35.60
N ALA A 58 -39.73 18.42 -35.05
CA ALA A 58 -40.36 18.71 -33.76
C ALA A 58 -41.71 19.46 -33.88
N ALA A 59 -42.50 19.18 -34.92
CA ALA A 59 -43.81 19.79 -35.14
C ALA A 59 -44.84 18.77 -35.64
N ALA A 60 -45.53 18.11 -34.72
CA ALA A 60 -46.75 17.35 -34.96
C ALA A 60 -47.73 17.59 -33.79
N GLU A 61 -49.02 17.73 -34.10
CA GLU A 61 -50.05 18.20 -33.16
C GLU A 61 -50.50 17.13 -32.13
N PRO A 62 -51.04 17.54 -30.96
CA PRO A 62 -51.27 16.65 -29.83
C PRO A 62 -52.53 15.79 -29.97
N GLN A 63 -52.40 14.49 -29.71
CA GLN A 63 -53.56 13.62 -29.47
C GLN A 63 -54.08 13.75 -28.02
N THR A 64 -55.40 13.69 -27.87
CA THR A 64 -56.12 13.88 -26.62
C THR A 64 -55.88 12.75 -25.62
N VAL A 65 -55.38 13.09 -24.43
CA VAL A 65 -55.18 12.15 -23.31
C VAL A 65 -56.49 11.96 -22.53
N SER A 66 -56.97 10.73 -22.43
CA SER A 66 -58.06 10.35 -21.52
C SER A 66 -57.56 10.30 -20.07
N ALA A 67 -58.38 10.77 -19.13
CA ALA A 67 -57.98 10.92 -17.74
C ALA A 67 -57.94 9.58 -16.98
N SER A 68 -56.81 9.32 -16.30
CA SER A 68 -56.65 8.24 -15.31
C SER A 68 -56.58 8.81 -13.89
N PRO A 69 -57.02 8.07 -12.85
CA PRO A 69 -57.28 8.64 -11.53
C PRO A 69 -56.02 8.92 -10.70
N LYS A 70 -56.11 9.91 -9.81
CA LYS A 70 -55.04 10.30 -8.88
C LYS A 70 -54.78 9.21 -7.82
N SER A 71 -53.65 8.52 -7.88
CA SER A 71 -53.04 7.86 -6.71
C SER A 71 -52.10 8.84 -6.00
N LYS A 72 -52.05 8.79 -4.66
CA LYS A 72 -51.13 9.62 -3.87
C LYS A 72 -49.72 9.07 -4.02
N ASP A 73 -48.81 9.90 -4.52
CA ASP A 73 -47.40 9.55 -4.66
C ASP A 73 -46.67 9.68 -3.32
N SER A 74 -46.01 8.61 -2.90
CA SER A 74 -45.03 8.60 -1.80
C SER A 74 -43.76 7.94 -2.31
N GLY A 75 -42.75 8.78 -2.57
CA GLY A 75 -41.61 8.43 -3.40
C GLY A 75 -40.87 7.16 -2.99
N LYS A 76 -41.10 6.08 -3.73
CA LYS A 76 -40.19 4.95 -3.89
C LYS A 76 -39.52 5.07 -5.26
N GLY A 77 -38.21 4.89 -5.32
CA GLY A 77 -37.49 4.88 -6.59
C GLY A 77 -38.08 3.81 -7.52
N LYS A 78 -38.28 4.15 -8.80
CA LYS A 78 -38.89 3.25 -9.79
C LYS A 78 -37.99 2.05 -10.06
N ILE A 79 -38.29 0.95 -9.38
CA ILE A 79 -37.90 -0.39 -9.79
C ILE A 79 -38.93 -0.82 -10.86
N THR A 80 -38.49 -1.45 -11.94
CA THR A 80 -39.38 -1.87 -13.04
C THR A 80 -40.39 -2.92 -12.55
N ASP A 81 -41.68 -2.59 -12.56
CA ASP A 81 -42.77 -3.27 -11.82
C ASP A 81 -43.18 -4.69 -12.29
N GLU A 82 -42.37 -5.41 -13.09
CA GLU A 82 -42.72 -6.74 -13.63
C GLU A 82 -41.77 -7.86 -13.17
N PHE A 83 -41.77 -8.14 -11.87
CA PHE A 83 -41.14 -9.33 -11.29
C PHE A 83 -42.00 -10.59 -11.50
N THR A 84 -42.07 -11.06 -12.74
CA THR A 84 -42.79 -12.28 -13.08
C THR A 84 -42.08 -13.52 -12.50
N GLY A 85 -42.84 -14.39 -11.82
CA GLY A 85 -42.35 -15.70 -11.37
C GLY A 85 -41.81 -15.80 -9.94
N LYS A 86 -42.05 -14.85 -9.03
CA LYS A 86 -41.69 -15.01 -7.60
C LYS A 86 -42.20 -16.35 -7.05
N GLY A 87 -41.31 -17.13 -6.42
CA GLY A 87 -41.61 -18.46 -5.91
C GLY A 87 -41.53 -19.59 -6.95
N SER A 88 -41.19 -19.30 -8.21
CA SER A 88 -40.86 -20.35 -9.19
C SER A 88 -39.64 -21.15 -8.73
N ILE A 89 -39.66 -22.46 -8.98
CA ILE A 89 -38.57 -23.37 -8.65
C ILE A 89 -37.89 -23.80 -9.95
N GLY A 90 -36.64 -23.40 -10.10
CA GLY A 90 -35.75 -23.87 -11.16
C GLY A 90 -34.90 -25.06 -10.71
N GLN A 91 -34.13 -25.61 -11.64
CA GLN A 91 -33.18 -26.71 -11.40
C GLN A 91 -31.79 -26.36 -11.94
N VAL A 92 -30.74 -26.68 -11.19
CA VAL A 92 -29.34 -26.52 -11.61
C VAL A 92 -29.06 -27.43 -12.82
N CYS A 93 -28.71 -26.85 -13.97
CA CYS A 93 -28.35 -27.60 -15.18
C CYS A 93 -26.83 -27.77 -15.33
N GLN A 94 -26.06 -26.73 -15.06
CA GLN A 94 -24.60 -26.72 -15.23
C GLN A 94 -23.92 -25.83 -14.18
N VAL A 95 -22.68 -26.19 -13.83
CA VAL A 95 -21.83 -25.49 -12.87
C VAL A 95 -20.44 -25.35 -13.49
N ILE A 96 -19.91 -24.13 -13.55
CA ILE A 96 -18.59 -23.80 -14.12
C ILE A 96 -17.90 -22.81 -13.18
N GLY A 97 -17.22 -23.32 -12.14
CA GLY A 97 -16.72 -22.48 -11.05
C GLY A 97 -17.86 -21.66 -10.44
N ALA A 98 -17.67 -20.36 -10.26
CA ALA A 98 -18.66 -19.45 -9.70
C ALA A 98 -19.87 -19.13 -10.63
N VAL A 99 -19.95 -19.72 -11.83
CA VAL A 99 -21.08 -19.56 -12.75
C VAL A 99 -21.98 -20.79 -12.72
N VAL A 100 -23.27 -20.58 -12.51
CA VAL A 100 -24.29 -21.64 -12.41
C VAL A 100 -25.40 -21.36 -13.41
N ASP A 101 -25.70 -22.33 -14.29
CA ASP A 101 -26.82 -22.24 -15.21
C ASP A 101 -28.03 -22.98 -14.62
N VAL A 102 -29.17 -22.29 -14.51
CA VAL A 102 -30.41 -22.75 -13.88
C VAL A 102 -31.53 -22.71 -14.90
N ARG A 103 -32.27 -23.81 -15.06
CA ARG A 103 -33.47 -23.87 -15.92
C ARG A 103 -34.73 -23.72 -15.08
N PHE A 104 -35.66 -22.90 -15.57
CA PHE A 104 -37.02 -22.77 -15.04
C PHE A 104 -38.00 -23.37 -16.04
N GLU A 105 -39.03 -24.08 -15.58
CA GLU A 105 -40.09 -24.56 -16.48
C GLU A 105 -41.08 -23.42 -16.81
N GLU A 106 -41.47 -22.66 -15.77
CA GLU A 106 -42.27 -21.44 -15.87
C GLU A 106 -41.70 -20.34 -14.94
N GLY A 107 -42.03 -19.08 -15.21
CA GLY A 107 -41.61 -17.94 -14.37
C GLY A 107 -40.11 -17.67 -14.42
N LEU A 108 -39.57 -17.42 -15.61
CA LEU A 108 -38.16 -17.10 -15.84
C LEU A 108 -37.79 -15.77 -15.15
N PRO A 109 -36.83 -15.75 -14.20
CA PRO A 109 -36.50 -14.55 -13.45
C PRO A 109 -35.83 -13.46 -14.32
N PRO A 110 -36.17 -12.16 -14.13
CA PRO A 110 -35.44 -11.04 -14.74
C PRO A 110 -33.94 -11.04 -14.42
N ILE A 111 -33.15 -10.32 -15.23
CA ILE A 111 -31.73 -10.09 -14.94
C ILE A 111 -31.60 -9.32 -13.61
N LEU A 112 -30.51 -9.56 -12.88
CA LEU A 112 -30.20 -9.06 -11.53
C LEU A 112 -31.07 -9.64 -10.39
N THR A 113 -32.03 -10.52 -10.69
CA THR A 113 -32.82 -11.23 -9.67
C THR A 113 -31.94 -12.19 -8.86
N ALA A 114 -32.16 -12.24 -7.55
CA ALA A 114 -31.54 -13.20 -6.65
C ALA A 114 -32.32 -14.52 -6.63
N LEU A 115 -31.60 -15.63 -6.66
CA LEU A 115 -32.11 -16.98 -6.52
C LEU A 115 -31.41 -17.67 -5.34
N GLU A 116 -32.11 -18.57 -4.66
CA GLU A 116 -31.61 -19.25 -3.47
C GLU A 116 -31.58 -20.76 -3.71
N VAL A 117 -30.42 -21.40 -3.53
CA VAL A 117 -30.31 -22.85 -3.69
C VAL A 117 -30.90 -23.53 -2.46
N LEU A 118 -31.94 -24.34 -2.68
CA LEU A 118 -32.60 -25.10 -1.62
C LEU A 118 -31.77 -26.32 -1.22
N ASP A 119 -31.91 -26.72 0.04
CA ASP A 119 -31.29 -27.93 0.61
C ASP A 119 -29.74 -27.94 0.56
N ASN A 120 -29.10 -26.77 0.49
CA ASN A 120 -27.64 -26.62 0.54
C ASN A 120 -27.11 -26.45 1.98
N SER A 121 -25.83 -26.79 2.21
CA SER A 121 -25.18 -26.70 3.53
C SER A 121 -24.97 -25.27 4.03
N ILE A 122 -24.73 -24.35 3.10
CA ILE A 122 -24.64 -22.90 3.32
C ILE A 122 -25.72 -22.20 2.51
N ARG A 123 -26.12 -20.99 2.92
CA ARG A 123 -27.12 -20.20 2.21
C ARG A 123 -26.55 -19.62 0.91
N LEU A 124 -26.59 -20.43 -0.14
CA LEU A 124 -26.02 -20.07 -1.44
C LEU A 124 -27.01 -19.24 -2.27
N VAL A 125 -26.70 -17.95 -2.40
CA VAL A 125 -27.42 -17.01 -3.27
C VAL A 125 -26.73 -16.92 -4.63
N LEU A 126 -27.53 -16.96 -5.70
CA LEU A 126 -27.11 -16.81 -7.09
C LEU A 126 -27.78 -15.55 -7.68
N GLU A 127 -27.03 -14.71 -8.40
CA GLU A 127 -27.59 -13.55 -9.11
C GLU A 127 -27.73 -13.84 -10.61
N VAL A 128 -28.89 -13.59 -11.21
CA VAL A 128 -29.10 -13.75 -12.66
C VAL A 128 -28.30 -12.71 -13.45
N ALA A 129 -27.37 -13.16 -14.29
CA ALA A 129 -26.50 -12.30 -15.09
C ALA A 129 -26.93 -12.17 -16.56
N GLN A 130 -27.48 -13.23 -17.14
CA GLN A 130 -27.99 -13.24 -18.52
C GLN A 130 -28.98 -14.38 -18.76
N HIS A 131 -29.83 -14.26 -19.77
CA HIS A 131 -30.68 -15.35 -20.27
C HIS A 131 -29.98 -16.07 -21.43
N LEU A 132 -30.00 -17.40 -21.44
CA LEU A 132 -29.34 -18.22 -22.48
C LEU A 132 -30.29 -18.69 -23.59
N GLY A 133 -31.61 -18.63 -23.36
CA GLY A 133 -32.63 -19.34 -24.14
C GLY A 133 -33.06 -20.64 -23.46
N GLU A 134 -34.00 -21.37 -24.05
CA GLU A 134 -34.53 -22.65 -23.51
C GLU A 134 -34.96 -22.60 -22.03
N SER A 135 -35.56 -21.48 -21.63
CA SER A 135 -35.93 -21.14 -20.25
C SER A 135 -34.78 -21.29 -19.23
N MET A 136 -33.54 -21.09 -19.68
CA MET A 136 -32.33 -21.16 -18.87
C MET A 136 -31.75 -19.77 -18.61
N VAL A 137 -31.42 -19.51 -17.35
CA VAL A 137 -30.68 -18.33 -16.91
C VAL A 137 -29.26 -18.73 -16.50
N ARG A 138 -28.30 -17.88 -16.83
CA ARG A 138 -26.93 -17.96 -16.32
C ARG A 138 -26.78 -17.03 -15.13
N THR A 139 -26.24 -17.56 -14.05
CA THR A 139 -26.15 -16.88 -12.75
C THR A 139 -24.72 -16.86 -12.23
N ILE A 140 -24.46 -15.94 -11.32
CA ILE A 140 -23.18 -15.78 -10.61
C ILE A 140 -23.42 -16.12 -9.14
N ALA A 141 -22.62 -17.03 -8.59
CA ALA A 141 -22.68 -17.41 -7.18
C ALA A 141 -22.04 -16.35 -6.26
N MET A 142 -22.71 -16.05 -5.16
CA MET A 142 -22.19 -15.16 -4.11
C MET A 142 -21.33 -15.90 -3.07
N ASP A 143 -21.37 -17.24 -3.04
CA ASP A 143 -20.53 -18.07 -2.16
C ASP A 143 -19.98 -19.28 -2.94
N GLY A 144 -19.18 -20.12 -2.29
CA GLY A 144 -18.58 -21.32 -2.88
C GLY A 144 -19.63 -22.29 -3.44
N THR A 145 -19.43 -22.71 -4.69
CA THR A 145 -20.30 -23.69 -5.39
C THR A 145 -19.89 -25.15 -5.12
N GLU A 146 -19.11 -25.40 -4.06
CA GLU A 146 -18.65 -26.73 -3.68
C GLU A 146 -19.81 -27.56 -3.13
N GLY A 147 -19.95 -28.80 -3.62
CA GLY A 147 -21.10 -29.66 -3.28
C GLY A 147 -22.40 -29.35 -4.06
N LEU A 148 -22.39 -28.38 -4.99
CA LEU A 148 -23.53 -28.11 -5.86
C LEU A 148 -23.71 -29.22 -6.91
N VAL A 149 -24.93 -29.77 -7.03
CA VAL A 149 -25.27 -30.93 -7.87
C VAL A 149 -26.35 -30.56 -8.89
N ARG A 150 -26.21 -31.08 -10.12
CA ARG A 150 -27.23 -30.90 -11.18
C ARG A 150 -28.56 -31.52 -10.75
N GLY A 151 -29.66 -30.81 -11.00
CA GLY A 151 -31.00 -31.15 -10.53
C GLY A 151 -31.35 -30.62 -9.13
N GLN A 152 -30.41 -29.99 -8.40
CA GLN A 152 -30.76 -29.27 -7.17
C GLN A 152 -31.76 -28.14 -7.46
N ARG A 153 -32.69 -27.93 -6.52
CA ARG A 153 -33.79 -26.98 -6.62
C ARG A 153 -33.31 -25.58 -6.30
N VAL A 154 -33.75 -24.59 -7.08
CA VAL A 154 -33.36 -23.19 -6.94
C VAL A 154 -34.63 -22.34 -6.88
N LEU A 155 -34.81 -21.62 -5.78
CA LEU A 155 -35.97 -20.76 -5.54
C LEU A 155 -35.75 -19.37 -6.14
N ASN A 156 -36.70 -18.88 -6.93
CA ASN A 156 -36.74 -17.49 -7.36
C ASN A 156 -37.29 -16.59 -6.25
N THR A 157 -36.46 -15.71 -5.69
CA THR A 157 -36.87 -14.77 -4.62
C THR A 157 -37.85 -13.69 -5.12
N GLY A 158 -37.85 -13.41 -6.43
CA GLY A 158 -38.67 -12.38 -7.07
C GLY A 158 -38.16 -10.94 -6.89
N SER A 159 -36.92 -10.74 -6.43
CA SER A 159 -36.27 -9.43 -6.36
C SER A 159 -34.75 -9.56 -6.56
N PRO A 160 -34.02 -8.46 -6.78
CA PRO A 160 -32.57 -8.46 -6.61
C PRO A 160 -32.13 -8.82 -5.19
N ILE A 161 -30.83 -9.00 -4.97
CA ILE A 161 -30.27 -9.17 -3.61
C ILE A 161 -30.67 -7.96 -2.77
N THR A 162 -31.41 -8.20 -1.68
CA THR A 162 -31.88 -7.18 -0.74
C THR A 162 -31.11 -7.24 0.57
N VAL A 163 -30.66 -6.09 1.07
CA VAL A 163 -29.81 -5.99 2.27
C VAL A 163 -30.46 -5.10 3.34
N PRO A 164 -30.20 -5.34 4.64
CA PRO A 164 -30.73 -4.50 5.71
C PRO A 164 -30.08 -3.12 5.69
N VAL A 165 -30.88 -2.07 5.93
CA VAL A 165 -30.43 -0.68 5.94
C VAL A 165 -30.98 0.09 7.15
N GLY A 166 -30.53 1.34 7.30
CA GLY A 166 -30.87 2.22 8.43
C GLY A 166 -29.91 2.08 9.60
N ARG A 167 -30.15 2.85 10.67
CA ARG A 167 -29.25 2.98 11.83
C ARG A 167 -28.90 1.66 12.54
N ALA A 168 -29.70 0.62 12.37
CA ALA A 168 -29.41 -0.72 12.91
C ALA A 168 -28.11 -1.34 12.36
N THR A 169 -27.62 -0.88 11.19
CA THR A 169 -26.37 -1.34 10.57
C THR A 169 -25.12 -0.67 11.18
N LEU A 170 -25.27 0.40 11.96
CA LEU A 170 -24.16 1.11 12.57
C LEU A 170 -23.49 0.25 13.64
N GLY A 171 -22.16 0.17 13.59
CA GLY A 171 -21.33 -0.68 14.44
C GLY A 171 -21.38 -2.18 14.10
N ARG A 172 -22.08 -2.58 13.03
CA ARG A 172 -22.20 -3.97 12.56
C ARG A 172 -21.25 -4.24 11.38
N ILE A 173 -20.89 -5.51 11.21
CA ILE A 173 -20.23 -6.02 9.99
C ILE A 173 -21.21 -6.92 9.24
N MET A 174 -21.49 -6.62 7.97
CA MET A 174 -22.31 -7.45 7.08
C MET A 174 -21.54 -7.96 5.86
N ASN A 175 -21.97 -9.09 5.29
CA ASN A 175 -21.47 -9.61 4.02
C ASN A 175 -22.23 -9.02 2.81
N VAL A 176 -21.89 -9.48 1.60
CA VAL A 176 -22.50 -9.03 0.34
C VAL A 176 -24.03 -9.24 0.26
N ILE A 177 -24.57 -10.30 0.89
CA ILE A 177 -26.01 -10.59 0.95
C ILE A 177 -26.72 -9.98 2.17
N GLY A 178 -26.01 -9.16 2.96
CA GLY A 178 -26.57 -8.41 4.08
C GLY A 178 -26.64 -9.16 5.41
N GLU A 179 -26.03 -10.34 5.52
CA GLU A 179 -26.00 -11.12 6.76
C GLU A 179 -24.88 -10.64 7.68
N PRO A 180 -25.10 -10.59 9.02
CA PRO A 180 -24.08 -10.16 9.96
C PRO A 180 -23.00 -11.22 10.16
N ILE A 181 -21.73 -10.83 9.98
CA ILE A 181 -20.54 -11.68 10.16
C ILE A 181 -19.71 -11.32 11.40
N ASP A 182 -20.24 -10.46 12.28
CA ASP A 182 -19.61 -10.03 13.53
C ASP A 182 -19.95 -10.92 14.75
N HIS A 183 -20.78 -11.95 14.55
CA HIS A 183 -21.31 -12.83 15.60
C HIS A 183 -22.07 -12.12 16.74
N ARG A 184 -22.67 -10.95 16.48
CA ARG A 184 -23.44 -10.16 17.47
C ARG A 184 -24.96 -10.35 17.37
N GLY A 185 -25.42 -11.48 16.83
CA GLY A 185 -26.83 -11.74 16.53
C GLY A 185 -27.31 -11.01 15.28
N ASP A 186 -28.61 -11.03 15.01
CA ASP A 186 -29.16 -10.49 13.77
C ASP A 186 -29.16 -8.95 13.71
N ILE A 187 -29.34 -8.39 12.51
CA ILE A 187 -29.55 -6.94 12.32
C ILE A 187 -31.05 -6.67 12.35
N SER A 188 -31.57 -6.19 13.48
CA SER A 188 -32.99 -5.86 13.63
C SER A 188 -33.33 -4.56 12.88
N THR A 189 -33.94 -4.68 11.71
CA THR A 189 -34.47 -3.56 10.91
C THR A 189 -35.70 -4.01 10.12
N ASP A 190 -36.66 -3.12 9.94
CA ASP A 190 -37.81 -3.30 9.03
C ASP A 190 -37.50 -2.81 7.61
N HIS A 191 -36.32 -2.22 7.39
CA HIS A 191 -35.93 -1.60 6.12
C HIS A 191 -34.90 -2.46 5.38
N PHE A 192 -35.32 -3.00 4.24
CA PHE A 192 -34.49 -3.71 3.28
C PHE A 192 -34.53 -2.99 1.93
N LEU A 193 -33.39 -2.89 1.26
CA LEU A 193 -33.27 -2.28 -0.07
C LEU A 193 -32.49 -3.20 -1.03
N PRO A 194 -32.84 -3.24 -2.32
CA PRO A 194 -32.08 -3.98 -3.33
C PRO A 194 -30.74 -3.29 -3.62
N ILE A 195 -29.69 -4.09 -3.82
CA ILE A 195 -28.34 -3.55 -4.12
C ILE A 195 -28.24 -2.93 -5.53
N HIS A 196 -29.10 -3.38 -6.44
CA HIS A 196 -29.21 -2.88 -7.81
C HIS A 196 -30.28 -1.79 -7.88
N ARG A 197 -29.84 -0.58 -8.21
CA ARG A 197 -30.65 0.63 -8.37
C ARG A 197 -30.05 1.49 -9.48
N GLU A 198 -30.91 2.24 -10.17
CA GLU A 198 -30.48 3.27 -11.11
C GLU A 198 -29.80 4.44 -10.39
N ALA A 199 -28.92 5.15 -11.10
CA ALA A 199 -28.33 6.40 -10.63
C ALA A 199 -29.42 7.50 -10.45
N PRO A 200 -29.22 8.46 -9.51
CA PRO A 200 -30.13 9.59 -9.35
C PRO A 200 -30.36 10.35 -10.65
N ALA A 201 -31.62 10.73 -10.91
CA ALA A 201 -31.96 11.38 -12.16
C ALA A 201 -31.31 12.78 -12.25
N PHE A 202 -31.07 13.27 -13.47
CA PHE A 202 -30.46 14.60 -13.69
C PHE A 202 -31.18 15.74 -12.94
N VAL A 203 -32.51 15.65 -12.77
CA VAL A 203 -33.32 16.63 -12.04
C VAL A 203 -33.18 16.54 -10.51
N GLU A 204 -32.58 15.48 -9.97
CA GLU A 204 -32.35 15.26 -8.54
C GLU A 204 -30.93 15.67 -8.11
N GLN A 205 -29.99 15.74 -9.05
CA GLN A 205 -28.60 16.16 -8.80
C GLN A 205 -28.54 17.63 -8.35
N ALA A 206 -27.63 17.93 -7.42
CA ALA A 206 -27.37 19.29 -6.97
C ALA A 206 -26.40 20.01 -7.90
N THR A 207 -26.61 21.31 -8.12
CA THR A 207 -25.76 22.16 -8.97
C THR A 207 -24.67 22.92 -8.21
N GLU A 208 -24.72 22.93 -6.88
CA GLU A 208 -23.75 23.66 -6.05
C GLU A 208 -22.50 22.82 -5.79
N GLN A 209 -21.33 23.40 -6.08
CA GLN A 209 -20.03 22.84 -5.72
C GLN A 209 -19.55 23.46 -4.41
N GLN A 210 -19.49 22.65 -3.35
CA GLN A 210 -19.07 23.07 -2.01
C GLN A 210 -17.86 22.25 -1.58
N ILE A 211 -16.91 22.87 -0.86
CA ILE A 211 -15.77 22.17 -0.24
C ILE A 211 -16.24 21.36 0.98
N LEU A 212 -15.72 20.15 1.13
CA LEU A 212 -15.77 19.37 2.37
C LEU A 212 -14.50 19.66 3.16
N VAL A 213 -14.62 20.33 4.31
CA VAL A 213 -13.47 20.65 5.18
C VAL A 213 -13.09 19.42 5.99
N THR A 214 -11.91 18.87 5.71
CA THR A 214 -11.43 17.63 6.35
C THR A 214 -10.72 17.88 7.68
N GLY A 215 -10.28 19.11 7.92
CA GLY A 215 -9.43 19.48 9.05
C GLY A 215 -7.97 19.05 8.88
N ILE A 216 -7.58 18.61 7.68
CA ILE A 216 -6.25 18.07 7.35
C ILE A 216 -5.54 19.06 6.40
N LYS A 217 -4.50 19.73 6.89
CA LYS A 217 -3.82 20.86 6.22
C LYS A 217 -3.50 20.62 4.75
N VAL A 218 -2.83 19.51 4.43
CA VAL A 218 -2.39 19.19 3.06
C VAL A 218 -3.55 18.91 2.11
N VAL A 219 -4.61 18.26 2.61
CA VAL A 219 -5.81 17.96 1.82
C VAL A 219 -6.59 19.25 1.57
N ASP A 220 -6.96 19.97 2.63
CA ASP A 220 -7.79 21.17 2.56
C ASP A 220 -7.10 22.30 1.77
N LEU A 221 -5.76 22.42 1.83
CA LEU A 221 -5.03 23.43 1.07
C LEU A 221 -4.82 23.05 -0.41
N LEU A 222 -4.29 21.85 -0.70
CA LEU A 222 -3.73 21.53 -2.02
C LEU A 222 -4.60 20.61 -2.87
N ALA A 223 -5.35 19.69 -2.25
CA ALA A 223 -6.25 18.78 -2.94
C ALA A 223 -7.65 18.79 -2.28
N PRO A 224 -8.32 19.96 -2.18
CA PRO A 224 -9.55 20.11 -1.41
C PRO A 224 -10.65 19.21 -1.93
N TYR A 225 -11.36 18.53 -1.02
CA TYR A 225 -12.40 17.58 -1.37
C TYR A 225 -13.73 18.28 -1.67
N GLN A 226 -14.47 17.77 -2.65
CA GLN A 226 -15.81 18.24 -2.96
C GLN A 226 -16.84 17.49 -2.10
N ARG A 227 -17.79 18.22 -1.50
CA ARG A 227 -18.96 17.64 -0.82
C ARG A 227 -19.80 16.83 -1.82
N GLY A 228 -19.88 15.54 -1.59
CA GLY A 228 -20.50 14.54 -2.46
C GLY A 228 -19.74 14.22 -3.73
N GLY A 229 -18.46 14.59 -3.80
CA GLY A 229 -17.55 14.20 -4.88
C GLY A 229 -16.88 12.85 -4.66
N LYS A 230 -16.07 12.45 -5.63
CA LYS A 230 -15.32 11.19 -5.67
C LYS A 230 -13.83 11.45 -5.49
N ILE A 231 -13.25 10.91 -4.42
CA ILE A 231 -11.83 11.06 -4.06
C ILE A 231 -11.11 9.73 -4.31
N GLY A 232 -10.00 9.78 -5.07
CA GLY A 232 -9.09 8.65 -5.21
C GLY A 232 -7.90 8.74 -4.26
N LEU A 233 -7.77 7.78 -3.34
CA LEU A 233 -6.57 7.57 -2.52
C LEU A 233 -5.63 6.60 -3.23
N PHE A 234 -4.49 7.11 -3.70
CA PHE A 234 -3.41 6.32 -4.29
C PHE A 234 -2.32 6.10 -3.25
N GLY A 235 -1.68 4.92 -3.25
CA GLY A 235 -0.55 4.67 -2.36
C GLY A 235 -0.26 3.19 -2.14
N GLY A 236 1.03 2.88 -1.98
CA GLY A 236 1.51 1.54 -1.69
C GLY A 236 1.16 1.05 -0.27
N ALA A 237 1.64 -0.15 0.09
CA ALA A 237 1.57 -0.61 1.47
C ALA A 237 2.53 0.20 2.36
N GLY A 238 2.07 0.53 3.58
CA GLY A 238 2.86 1.20 4.62
C GLY A 238 2.79 2.73 4.65
N VAL A 239 2.19 3.40 3.65
CA VAL A 239 2.18 4.88 3.54
C VAL A 239 1.10 5.60 4.38
N GLY A 240 0.38 4.88 5.26
CA GLY A 240 -0.62 5.47 6.16
C GLY A 240 -2.05 5.60 5.61
N LYS A 241 -2.43 4.90 4.54
CA LYS A 241 -3.80 4.92 3.95
C LYS A 241 -4.92 4.73 4.99
N THR A 242 -4.86 3.65 5.76
CA THR A 242 -5.86 3.30 6.78
C THR A 242 -5.97 4.38 7.86
N VAL A 243 -4.83 4.92 8.29
CA VAL A 243 -4.75 6.00 9.29
C VAL A 243 -5.38 7.29 8.76
N LEU A 244 -5.17 7.63 7.49
CA LEU A 244 -5.85 8.76 6.84
C LEU A 244 -7.37 8.56 6.71
N ILE A 245 -7.81 7.35 6.35
CA ILE A 245 -9.24 6.99 6.30
C ILE A 245 -9.90 7.13 7.66
N MET A 246 -9.28 6.62 8.73
CA MET A 246 -9.81 6.72 10.08
C MET A 246 -9.86 8.17 10.58
N GLU A 247 -8.86 9.00 10.28
CA GLU A 247 -8.90 10.42 10.65
C GLU A 247 -10.00 11.18 9.89
N LEU A 248 -10.21 10.89 8.60
CA LEU A 248 -11.33 11.44 7.83
C LEU A 248 -12.70 11.07 8.44
N ILE A 249 -12.88 9.81 8.85
CA ILE A 249 -14.09 9.35 9.56
C ILE A 249 -14.27 10.14 10.87
N ASN A 250 -13.22 10.22 11.70
CA ASN A 250 -13.23 10.93 12.97
C ASN A 250 -13.56 12.43 12.82
N ASN A 251 -12.90 13.11 11.88
CA ASN A 251 -13.02 14.55 11.69
C ASN A 251 -14.39 14.94 11.11
N VAL A 252 -14.88 14.22 10.09
CA VAL A 252 -16.19 14.52 9.48
C VAL A 252 -17.33 14.12 10.40
N ALA A 253 -17.23 13.01 11.15
CA ALA A 253 -18.24 12.66 12.15
C ALA A 253 -18.33 13.69 13.30
N LYS A 254 -17.20 14.32 13.68
CA LYS A 254 -17.16 15.40 14.68
C LYS A 254 -17.67 16.74 14.15
N ALA A 255 -17.28 17.13 12.93
CA ALA A 255 -17.58 18.45 12.37
C ALA A 255 -18.96 18.53 11.68
N HIS A 256 -19.36 17.48 10.96
CA HIS A 256 -20.58 17.44 10.14
C HIS A 256 -21.68 16.52 10.69
N GLY A 257 -21.38 15.69 11.70
CA GLY A 257 -22.37 14.81 12.35
C GLY A 257 -22.88 13.64 11.51
N GLY A 258 -22.34 13.45 10.29
CA GLY A 258 -22.73 12.42 9.34
C GLY A 258 -22.29 11.00 9.71
N PHE A 259 -22.90 10.02 9.06
CA PHE A 259 -22.51 8.61 9.16
C PHE A 259 -21.47 8.24 8.10
N SER A 260 -20.69 7.20 8.40
CA SER A 260 -19.75 6.58 7.46
C SER A 260 -20.17 5.15 7.12
N VAL A 261 -19.90 4.72 5.90
CA VAL A 261 -20.02 3.33 5.46
C VAL A 261 -18.67 2.92 4.86
N PHE A 262 -18.14 1.78 5.29
CA PHE A 262 -16.89 1.22 4.75
C PHE A 262 -17.19 -0.07 3.98
N ALA A 263 -16.94 -0.06 2.68
CA ALA A 263 -17.03 -1.19 1.78
C ALA A 263 -15.61 -1.78 1.56
N GLY A 264 -15.33 -2.88 2.25
CA GLY A 264 -14.11 -3.68 2.07
C GLY A 264 -14.26 -4.63 0.88
N VAL A 265 -13.91 -4.16 -0.31
CA VAL A 265 -14.01 -4.85 -1.59
C VAL A 265 -12.70 -5.58 -1.91
N GLY A 266 -12.70 -6.91 -1.80
CA GLY A 266 -11.57 -7.76 -2.18
C GLY A 266 -10.27 -7.47 -1.45
N GLU A 267 -10.37 -7.01 -0.20
CA GLU A 267 -9.23 -6.75 0.68
C GLU A 267 -8.90 -7.93 1.60
N ARG A 268 -7.80 -7.82 2.36
CA ARG A 268 -7.35 -8.90 3.26
C ARG A 268 -8.17 -8.93 4.54
N THR A 269 -8.65 -10.12 4.91
CA THR A 269 -9.43 -10.35 6.14
C THR A 269 -8.71 -9.86 7.41
N ARG A 270 -7.37 -9.94 7.43
CA ARG A 270 -6.54 -9.35 8.48
C ARG A 270 -6.73 -7.83 8.58
N GLU A 271 -6.65 -7.12 7.45
CA GLU A 271 -6.75 -5.66 7.40
C GLU A 271 -8.17 -5.19 7.77
N GLY A 272 -9.20 -5.95 7.39
CA GLY A 272 -10.58 -5.72 7.86
C GLY A 272 -10.78 -5.96 9.36
N ASN A 273 -10.14 -6.99 9.95
CA ASN A 273 -10.14 -7.21 11.40
C ASN A 273 -9.38 -6.09 12.15
N ASP A 274 -8.22 -5.70 11.64
CA ASP A 274 -7.37 -4.70 12.28
C ASP A 274 -8.09 -3.35 12.29
N LEU A 275 -8.68 -2.95 11.15
CA LEU A 275 -9.53 -1.76 11.04
C LEU A 275 -10.74 -1.80 11.99
N TYR A 276 -11.42 -2.95 12.12
CA TYR A 276 -12.56 -3.08 13.04
C TYR A 276 -12.13 -2.89 14.50
N ARG A 277 -10.97 -3.43 14.90
CA ARG A 277 -10.41 -3.23 16.24
C ARG A 277 -9.99 -1.77 16.47
N GLU A 278 -9.28 -1.16 15.51
CA GLU A 278 -8.89 0.25 15.57
C GLU A 278 -10.12 1.18 15.65
N MET A 279 -11.22 0.87 14.95
CA MET A 279 -12.49 1.60 15.07
C MET A 279 -13.19 1.41 16.44
N ILE A 280 -13.03 0.26 17.10
CA ILE A 280 -13.52 0.04 18.47
C ILE A 280 -12.67 0.83 19.47
N GLU A 281 -11.35 0.76 19.36
CA GLU A 281 -10.40 1.41 20.27
C GLU A 281 -10.45 2.94 20.17
N SER A 282 -10.63 3.49 18.97
CA SER A 282 -10.86 4.93 18.72
C SER A 282 -12.29 5.40 19.05
N GLY A 283 -13.21 4.48 19.38
CA GLY A 283 -14.59 4.80 19.76
C GLY A 283 -15.52 5.21 18.60
N VAL A 284 -15.10 5.03 17.35
CA VAL A 284 -15.92 5.20 16.13
C VAL A 284 -17.03 4.13 16.08
N ILE A 285 -16.70 2.91 16.45
CA ILE A 285 -17.63 1.80 16.68
C ILE A 285 -17.73 1.57 18.19
N LYS A 286 -18.96 1.54 18.69
CA LYS A 286 -19.27 1.24 20.09
C LYS A 286 -20.05 -0.07 20.16
N LEU A 287 -19.86 -0.82 21.23
CA LEU A 287 -20.36 -2.19 21.36
C LEU A 287 -21.32 -2.33 22.54
N GLY A 288 -22.20 -3.32 22.48
CA GLY A 288 -23.21 -3.58 23.52
C GLY A 288 -24.31 -2.51 23.51
N GLU A 289 -24.77 -2.09 24.68
CA GLU A 289 -25.86 -1.10 24.84
C GLU A 289 -25.60 0.23 24.10
N LYS A 290 -24.32 0.57 23.89
CA LYS A 290 -23.90 1.80 23.19
C LYS A 290 -23.78 1.64 21.66
N GLN A 291 -24.22 0.52 21.08
CA GLN A 291 -24.08 0.30 19.63
C GLN A 291 -24.77 1.38 18.79
N ALA A 292 -25.91 1.91 19.23
CA ALA A 292 -26.66 2.97 18.55
C ALA A 292 -25.89 4.31 18.42
N ASP A 293 -24.85 4.52 19.21
CA ASP A 293 -23.97 5.69 19.11
C ASP A 293 -22.89 5.56 18.02
N SER A 294 -22.71 4.35 17.45
CA SER A 294 -21.67 4.07 16.45
C SER A 294 -21.84 4.94 15.20
N LYS A 295 -20.73 5.31 14.56
CA LYS A 295 -20.72 6.23 13.42
C LYS A 295 -20.36 5.57 12.09
N CYS A 296 -19.95 4.31 12.10
CA CYS A 296 -19.56 3.56 10.91
C CYS A 296 -20.36 2.26 10.78
N ALA A 297 -20.83 1.93 9.57
CA ALA A 297 -21.31 0.60 9.19
C ALA A 297 -20.27 -0.10 8.31
N LEU A 298 -19.97 -1.37 8.57
CA LEU A 298 -18.94 -2.13 7.84
C LEU A 298 -19.60 -3.16 6.91
N VAL A 299 -19.19 -3.16 5.64
CA VAL A 299 -19.66 -4.08 4.61
C VAL A 299 -18.43 -4.74 3.99
N TYR A 300 -18.27 -6.05 4.18
CA TYR A 300 -17.08 -6.79 3.79
C TYR A 300 -17.38 -7.87 2.75
N GLY A 301 -16.47 -7.99 1.79
CA GLY A 301 -16.48 -8.97 0.72
C GLY A 301 -15.04 -9.27 0.34
N GLN A 302 -14.40 -10.12 1.13
CA GLN A 302 -12.95 -10.22 1.29
C GLN A 302 -12.26 -11.01 0.16
N MET A 303 -10.93 -11.04 0.13
CA MET A 303 -10.14 -11.78 -0.88
C MET A 303 -10.46 -13.28 -0.96
N ASN A 304 -10.92 -13.90 0.13
CA ASN A 304 -11.28 -15.31 0.17
C ASN A 304 -12.67 -15.61 -0.44
N GLU A 305 -13.47 -14.59 -0.73
CA GLU A 305 -14.81 -14.75 -1.31
C GLU A 305 -14.75 -14.84 -2.85
N PRO A 306 -15.72 -15.56 -3.47
CA PRO A 306 -15.76 -15.71 -4.92
C PRO A 306 -15.90 -14.35 -5.63
N PRO A 307 -15.52 -14.28 -6.92
CA PRO A 307 -15.61 -13.03 -7.67
C PRO A 307 -17.03 -12.47 -7.77
N GLY A 308 -18.08 -13.29 -7.61
CA GLY A 308 -19.46 -12.80 -7.51
C GLY A 308 -19.69 -11.86 -6.33
N ALA A 309 -19.28 -12.27 -5.12
CA ALA A 309 -19.36 -11.43 -3.92
C ALA A 309 -18.53 -10.15 -4.06
N ARG A 310 -17.26 -10.27 -4.47
CA ARG A 310 -16.35 -9.12 -4.68
C ARG A 310 -16.88 -8.14 -5.74
N ALA A 311 -17.61 -8.63 -6.74
CA ALA A 311 -18.24 -7.80 -7.78
C ALA A 311 -19.57 -7.14 -7.35
N ARG A 312 -20.07 -7.42 -6.14
CA ARG A 312 -21.38 -6.90 -5.64
C ARG A 312 -21.30 -6.20 -4.29
N VAL A 313 -20.32 -6.52 -3.44
CA VAL A 313 -20.15 -5.91 -2.11
C VAL A 313 -20.05 -4.37 -2.13
N GLY A 314 -19.43 -3.79 -3.17
CA GLY A 314 -19.39 -2.32 -3.34
C GLY A 314 -20.79 -1.70 -3.51
N LEU A 315 -21.71 -2.40 -4.19
CA LEU A 315 -23.10 -1.99 -4.34
C LEU A 315 -23.88 -2.14 -3.02
N THR A 316 -23.55 -3.15 -2.21
CA THR A 316 -24.11 -3.34 -0.86
C THR A 316 -23.76 -2.16 0.05
N GLY A 317 -22.48 -1.79 0.14
CA GLY A 317 -22.03 -0.62 0.90
C GLY A 317 -22.65 0.70 0.39
N LEU A 318 -22.72 0.86 -0.93
CA LEU A 318 -23.40 2.01 -1.53
C LEU A 318 -24.89 2.06 -1.18
N THR A 319 -25.59 0.94 -1.15
CA THR A 319 -27.03 0.89 -0.83
C THR A 319 -27.33 1.28 0.63
N VAL A 320 -26.44 0.94 1.56
CA VAL A 320 -26.49 1.43 2.95
C VAL A 320 -26.27 2.95 2.99
N ALA A 321 -25.28 3.47 2.23
CA ALA A 321 -25.01 4.91 2.15
C ALA A 321 -26.16 5.70 1.48
N GLU A 322 -26.77 5.15 0.43
CA GLU A 322 -27.94 5.72 -0.23
C GLU A 322 -29.16 5.80 0.69
N HIS A 323 -29.34 4.88 1.64
CA HIS A 323 -30.41 5.00 2.62
C HIS A 323 -30.21 6.23 3.53
N PHE A 324 -28.98 6.44 4.04
CA PHE A 324 -28.66 7.62 4.85
C PHE A 324 -28.78 8.93 4.04
N ARG A 325 -28.46 8.92 2.74
CA ARG A 325 -28.68 10.06 1.82
C ARG A 325 -30.17 10.31 1.53
N ASP A 326 -30.91 9.28 1.10
CA ASP A 326 -32.24 9.42 0.48
C ASP A 326 -33.40 9.42 1.48
N ALA A 327 -33.23 8.76 2.63
CA ALA A 327 -34.24 8.62 3.68
C ALA A 327 -33.94 9.47 4.92
N GLU A 328 -32.68 9.53 5.37
CA GLU A 328 -32.30 10.36 6.52
C GLU A 328 -31.85 11.78 6.14
N GLY A 329 -31.58 12.05 4.86
CA GLY A 329 -31.21 13.39 4.37
C GLY A 329 -29.85 13.88 4.87
N GLN A 330 -28.89 12.98 5.07
CA GLN A 330 -27.59 13.28 5.65
C GLN A 330 -26.47 13.35 4.61
N ASP A 331 -25.36 13.99 5.01
CA ASP A 331 -24.07 13.84 4.35
C ASP A 331 -23.38 12.57 4.86
N VAL A 332 -22.99 11.70 3.93
CA VAL A 332 -22.46 10.36 4.21
C VAL A 332 -21.06 10.26 3.64
N LEU A 333 -20.13 9.66 4.39
CA LEU A 333 -18.86 9.22 3.83
C LEU A 333 -18.93 7.75 3.40
N LEU A 334 -18.60 7.47 2.15
CA LEU A 334 -18.48 6.09 1.64
C LEU A 334 -17.02 5.76 1.35
N PHE A 335 -16.44 4.86 2.13
CA PHE A 335 -15.10 4.35 1.88
C PHE A 335 -15.18 3.09 1.03
N ILE A 336 -14.41 3.03 -0.07
CA ILE A 336 -14.32 1.84 -0.93
C ILE A 336 -12.84 1.43 -0.98
N ASP A 337 -12.47 0.41 -0.22
CA ASP A 337 -11.13 -0.19 -0.27
C ASP A 337 -11.30 -1.65 -0.75
N ASN A 338 -11.03 -2.02 -2.01
CA ASN A 338 -10.43 -1.23 -3.09
C ASN A 338 -11.25 -1.26 -4.38
N ILE A 339 -11.43 -0.11 -5.04
CA ILE A 339 -12.25 -0.03 -6.28
C ILE A 339 -11.64 -0.84 -7.44
N PHE A 340 -10.33 -1.04 -7.47
CA PHE A 340 -9.69 -1.92 -8.45
C PHE A 340 -10.15 -3.38 -8.29
N ARG A 341 -10.43 -3.84 -7.06
CA ARG A 341 -10.88 -5.22 -6.79
C ARG A 341 -12.30 -5.46 -7.27
N PHE A 342 -13.17 -4.45 -7.26
CA PHE A 342 -14.47 -4.50 -7.93
C PHE A 342 -14.30 -4.75 -9.43
N THR A 343 -13.40 -4.00 -10.08
CA THR A 343 -13.09 -4.19 -11.51
C THR A 343 -12.49 -5.56 -11.80
N GLN A 344 -11.50 -6.00 -11.00
CA GLN A 344 -10.88 -7.32 -11.11
C GLN A 344 -11.92 -8.45 -11.01
N ALA A 345 -12.81 -8.37 -10.03
CA ALA A 345 -13.87 -9.36 -9.82
C ALA A 345 -14.85 -9.41 -11.00
N ASN A 346 -15.25 -8.26 -11.56
CA ASN A 346 -16.08 -8.21 -12.77
C ASN A 346 -15.34 -8.75 -14.01
N SER A 347 -14.02 -8.58 -14.10
CA SER A 347 -13.20 -9.20 -15.16
C SER A 347 -13.17 -10.73 -15.05
N GLU A 348 -12.98 -11.26 -13.83
CA GLU A 348 -13.06 -12.70 -13.54
C GLU A 348 -14.45 -13.27 -13.90
N VAL A 349 -15.52 -12.61 -13.46
CA VAL A 349 -16.91 -12.96 -13.82
C VAL A 349 -17.12 -12.94 -15.34
N SER A 350 -16.67 -11.88 -16.02
CA SER A 350 -16.85 -11.73 -17.47
C SER A 350 -16.20 -12.86 -18.27
N ALA A 351 -15.02 -13.31 -17.85
CA ALA A 351 -14.36 -14.47 -18.45
C ALA A 351 -15.18 -15.76 -18.24
N LEU A 352 -15.70 -16.00 -17.03
CA LEU A 352 -16.54 -17.16 -16.72
C LEU A 352 -17.91 -17.13 -17.45
N LEU A 353 -18.47 -15.95 -17.70
CA LEU A 353 -19.69 -15.79 -18.49
C LEU A 353 -19.49 -16.12 -19.99
N GLY A 354 -18.23 -16.19 -20.46
CA GLY A 354 -17.87 -16.45 -21.85
C GLY A 354 -17.83 -15.20 -22.73
N ARG A 355 -17.72 -14.00 -22.14
CA ARG A 355 -17.58 -12.74 -22.90
C ARG A 355 -16.15 -12.63 -23.46
N ILE A 356 -16.02 -12.09 -24.67
CA ILE A 356 -14.71 -11.81 -25.27
C ILE A 356 -14.02 -10.70 -24.45
N PRO A 357 -12.77 -10.91 -23.98
CA PRO A 357 -12.05 -9.89 -23.22
C PRO A 357 -11.64 -8.70 -24.08
N SER A 358 -11.54 -7.54 -23.45
CA SER A 358 -11.08 -6.27 -24.01
C SER A 358 -9.55 -6.11 -23.85
N ALA A 359 -9.05 -4.89 -24.05
CA ALA A 359 -7.66 -4.53 -23.81
C ALA A 359 -7.17 -4.98 -22.42
N VAL A 360 -5.93 -5.48 -22.35
CA VAL A 360 -5.27 -5.99 -21.13
C VAL A 360 -5.99 -7.18 -20.45
N GLY A 361 -7.09 -7.68 -21.03
CA GLY A 361 -7.85 -8.82 -20.50
C GLY A 361 -9.08 -8.43 -19.67
N TYR A 362 -9.38 -7.13 -19.52
CA TYR A 362 -10.56 -6.66 -18.79
C TYR A 362 -11.89 -7.02 -19.49
N GLN A 363 -13.00 -6.92 -18.76
CA GLN A 363 -14.32 -7.10 -19.32
C GLN A 363 -14.68 -6.01 -20.35
N PRO A 364 -15.42 -6.33 -21.43
CA PRO A 364 -15.87 -5.33 -22.41
C PRO A 364 -16.86 -4.31 -21.82
N THR A 365 -17.47 -4.64 -20.68
CA THR A 365 -18.41 -3.79 -19.93
C THR A 365 -17.73 -2.88 -18.89
N LEU A 366 -16.39 -2.76 -18.89
CA LEU A 366 -15.62 -2.06 -17.85
C LEU A 366 -16.17 -0.66 -17.52
N ALA A 367 -16.42 0.16 -18.55
CA ALA A 367 -16.93 1.52 -18.37
C ALA A 367 -18.37 1.56 -17.85
N THR A 368 -19.23 0.62 -18.25
CA THR A 368 -20.63 0.56 -17.78
C THR A 368 -20.74 0.01 -16.38
N ASP A 369 -19.95 -1.02 -16.04
CA ASP A 369 -19.94 -1.65 -14.71
C ASP A 369 -19.42 -0.66 -13.65
N LEU A 370 -18.34 0.06 -13.98
CA LEU A 370 -17.80 1.11 -13.11
C LEU A 370 -18.72 2.33 -13.08
N GLY A 371 -19.24 2.78 -14.22
CA GLY A 371 -20.16 3.92 -14.30
C GLY A 371 -21.45 3.70 -13.48
N GLY A 372 -22.04 2.50 -13.51
CA GLY A 372 -23.23 2.18 -12.72
C GLY A 372 -23.01 2.25 -11.19
N LEU A 373 -21.80 1.97 -10.73
CA LEU A 373 -21.39 2.16 -9.33
C LEU A 373 -21.08 3.63 -9.03
N GLN A 374 -20.30 4.30 -9.89
CA GLN A 374 -19.82 5.66 -9.66
C GLN A 374 -20.94 6.71 -9.76
N GLU A 375 -21.86 6.62 -10.72
CA GLU A 375 -22.86 7.68 -10.93
C GLU A 375 -24.00 7.68 -9.88
N ARG A 376 -24.13 6.58 -9.12
CA ARG A 376 -24.94 6.54 -7.90
C ARG A 376 -24.33 7.30 -6.73
N ILE A 377 -23.00 7.45 -6.70
CA ILE A 377 -22.25 8.26 -5.74
C ILE A 377 -22.30 9.72 -6.22
N THR A 378 -23.22 10.50 -5.66
CA THR A 378 -23.41 11.91 -6.01
C THR A 378 -24.22 12.66 -4.95
N THR A 379 -24.18 14.00 -4.99
CA THR A 379 -25.06 14.88 -4.21
C THR A 379 -26.43 14.97 -4.86
N THR A 380 -27.47 14.65 -4.09
CA THR A 380 -28.86 14.90 -4.47
C THR A 380 -29.41 16.09 -3.68
N LYS A 381 -30.60 16.56 -4.05
CA LYS A 381 -31.33 17.60 -3.28
C LYS A 381 -31.66 17.23 -1.83
N LYS A 382 -31.45 15.98 -1.42
CA LYS A 382 -31.74 15.49 -0.05
C LYS A 382 -30.49 15.41 0.84
N GLY A 383 -29.32 15.14 0.27
CA GLY A 383 -28.08 14.88 0.99
C GLY A 383 -26.96 14.49 0.02
N SER A 384 -25.76 14.23 0.54
CA SER A 384 -24.59 13.87 -0.27
C SER A 384 -23.95 12.54 0.14
N ILE A 385 -23.31 11.86 -0.81
CA ILE A 385 -22.39 10.75 -0.53
C ILE A 385 -21.03 11.18 -1.04
N THR A 386 -20.11 11.54 -0.14
CA THR A 386 -18.72 11.81 -0.50
C THR A 386 -17.95 10.50 -0.42
N SER A 387 -17.43 10.01 -1.54
CA SER A 387 -16.72 8.73 -1.54
C SER A 387 -15.21 8.90 -1.50
N VAL A 388 -14.54 8.14 -0.64
CA VAL A 388 -13.09 8.05 -0.55
C VAL A 388 -12.67 6.63 -0.95
N GLN A 389 -12.11 6.51 -2.14
CA GLN A 389 -11.89 5.23 -2.81
C GLN A 389 -10.40 4.95 -2.88
N ALA A 390 -9.93 3.87 -2.27
CA ALA A 390 -8.56 3.42 -2.46
C ALA A 390 -8.44 2.80 -3.85
N ILE A 391 -7.38 3.19 -4.58
CA ILE A 391 -7.12 2.73 -5.95
C ILE A 391 -5.76 2.03 -5.98
N TYR A 392 -5.78 0.75 -6.34
CA TYR A 392 -4.58 0.01 -6.70
C TYR A 392 -4.27 0.23 -8.18
N VAL A 393 -3.04 0.67 -8.48
CA VAL A 393 -2.53 0.80 -9.84
C VAL A 393 -1.72 -0.46 -10.15
N PRO A 394 -2.13 -1.31 -11.11
CA PRO A 394 -1.39 -2.52 -11.44
C PRO A 394 -0.04 -2.18 -12.08
N ALA A 395 1.03 -2.76 -11.56
CA ALA A 395 2.41 -2.56 -12.04
C ALA A 395 2.86 -1.07 -12.12
N ASP A 396 2.24 -0.20 -11.32
CA ASP A 396 2.42 1.26 -11.36
C ASP A 396 2.10 1.91 -12.73
N ASP A 397 1.34 1.23 -13.59
CA ASP A 397 0.90 1.71 -14.90
C ASP A 397 -0.44 2.48 -14.84
N LEU A 398 -0.37 3.81 -14.90
CA LEU A 398 -1.54 4.68 -14.96
C LEU A 398 -2.31 4.61 -16.29
N THR A 399 -1.75 3.97 -17.32
CA THR A 399 -2.40 3.79 -18.63
C THR A 399 -3.24 2.50 -18.71
N ASP A 400 -3.20 1.66 -17.67
CA ASP A 400 -4.11 0.52 -17.54
C ASP A 400 -5.59 0.98 -17.61
N PRO A 401 -6.45 0.28 -18.37
CA PRO A 401 -7.86 0.65 -18.53
C PRO A 401 -8.64 0.85 -17.23
N ALA A 402 -8.33 0.13 -16.15
CA ALA A 402 -9.07 0.20 -14.90
C ALA A 402 -8.80 1.51 -14.12
N PRO A 403 -7.54 1.90 -13.79
CA PRO A 403 -7.23 3.25 -13.33
C PRO A 403 -7.70 4.33 -14.30
N ALA A 404 -7.42 4.21 -15.60
CA ALA A 404 -7.77 5.23 -16.61
C ALA A 404 -9.28 5.52 -16.65
N THR A 405 -10.13 4.49 -16.59
CA THR A 405 -11.59 4.67 -16.52
C THR A 405 -12.01 5.26 -15.16
N THR A 406 -11.38 4.84 -14.07
CA THR A 406 -11.66 5.37 -12.72
C THR A 406 -11.36 6.88 -12.64
N PHE A 407 -10.23 7.34 -13.18
CA PHE A 407 -9.82 8.75 -13.18
C PHE A 407 -10.87 9.70 -13.80
N ALA A 408 -11.63 9.25 -14.80
CA ALA A 408 -12.67 10.07 -15.42
C ALA A 408 -13.78 10.47 -14.42
N HIS A 409 -14.10 9.58 -13.47
CA HIS A 409 -15.12 9.82 -12.45
C HIS A 409 -14.60 10.57 -11.22
N LEU A 410 -13.29 10.68 -10.98
CA LEU A 410 -12.74 11.32 -9.78
C LEU A 410 -12.78 12.85 -9.86
N ASP A 411 -13.15 13.49 -8.75
CA ASP A 411 -13.11 14.94 -8.57
C ASP A 411 -11.83 15.41 -7.86
N ALA A 412 -11.24 14.56 -7.02
CA ALA A 412 -9.93 14.78 -6.40
C ALA A 412 -9.08 13.51 -6.39
N THR A 413 -7.76 13.69 -6.50
CA THR A 413 -6.76 12.63 -6.35
C THR A 413 -5.81 13.01 -5.20
N THR A 414 -5.57 12.05 -4.30
CA THR A 414 -4.63 12.20 -3.20
C THR A 414 -3.63 11.07 -3.28
N VAL A 415 -2.40 11.40 -3.63
CA VAL A 415 -1.32 10.45 -3.84
C VAL A 415 -0.48 10.37 -2.58
N LEU A 416 -0.34 9.18 -2.00
CA LEU A 416 0.47 8.94 -0.81
C LEU A 416 1.82 8.33 -1.22
N SER A 417 2.88 9.11 -1.06
CA SER A 417 4.23 8.77 -1.51
C SER A 417 5.06 8.09 -0.42
N ARG A 418 5.72 6.98 -0.77
CA ARG A 418 6.66 6.32 0.15
C ARG A 418 7.83 7.24 0.51
N GLN A 419 8.35 8.01 -0.44
CA GLN A 419 9.48 8.91 -0.21
C GLN A 419 9.15 9.94 0.90
N ILE A 420 7.91 10.41 0.95
CA ILE A 420 7.44 11.35 1.99
C ILE A 420 7.30 10.65 3.35
N SER A 421 6.78 9.41 3.36
CA SER A 421 6.72 8.59 4.59
C SER A 421 8.09 8.23 5.16
N GLU A 422 9.10 8.02 4.30
CA GLU A 422 10.50 7.75 4.69
C GLU A 422 11.18 8.98 5.31
N LEU A 423 10.74 10.20 4.97
CA LEU A 423 11.13 11.43 5.66
C LEU A 423 10.44 11.62 7.02
N GLY A 424 9.56 10.70 7.43
CA GLY A 424 8.75 10.78 8.65
C GLY A 424 7.54 11.73 8.55
N ILE A 425 7.20 12.21 7.36
CA ILE A 425 6.10 13.17 7.17
C ILE A 425 4.78 12.42 7.05
N TYR A 426 3.90 12.63 8.03
CA TYR A 426 2.54 12.07 8.05
C TYR A 426 1.49 13.20 8.17
N PRO A 427 0.38 13.15 7.40
CA PRO A 427 0.08 12.16 6.36
C PRO A 427 1.04 12.28 5.16
N ALA A 428 1.37 11.15 4.54
CA ALA A 428 2.41 11.07 3.50
C ALA A 428 1.95 11.54 2.10
N VAL A 429 1.12 12.59 2.04
CA VAL A 429 0.51 13.09 0.80
C VAL A 429 1.55 13.82 -0.05
N ASP A 430 1.65 13.48 -1.33
CA ASP A 430 2.44 14.21 -2.30
C ASP A 430 1.75 15.52 -2.71
N PRO A 431 2.34 16.69 -2.43
CA PRO A 431 1.72 17.99 -2.66
C PRO A 431 1.71 18.44 -4.14
N LEU A 432 2.43 17.72 -5.02
CA LEU A 432 2.55 18.03 -6.45
C LEU A 432 1.74 17.03 -7.30
N ASP A 433 1.75 15.75 -6.94
CA ASP A 433 1.02 14.71 -7.68
C ASP A 433 -0.46 14.59 -7.25
N SER A 434 -0.85 15.15 -6.10
CA SER A 434 -2.25 15.27 -5.67
C SER A 434 -2.95 16.45 -6.33
N THR A 435 -4.18 16.26 -6.80
CA THR A 435 -4.94 17.27 -7.56
C THR A 435 -6.41 17.33 -7.16
N SER A 436 -7.10 18.42 -7.45
CA SER A 436 -8.56 18.52 -7.27
C SER A 436 -9.18 19.47 -8.29
N ARG A 437 -10.36 19.10 -8.81
CA ARG A 437 -11.23 19.97 -9.63
C ARG A 437 -11.69 21.20 -8.86
N MET A 438 -11.76 21.10 -7.53
CA MET A 438 -12.14 22.22 -6.65
C MET A 438 -11.06 23.30 -6.58
N LEU A 439 -9.80 23.03 -6.96
CA LEU A 439 -8.70 23.99 -6.89
C LEU A 439 -8.78 25.06 -8.01
N SER A 440 -9.81 25.90 -7.91
CA SER A 440 -10.17 26.96 -8.85
C SER A 440 -10.54 28.24 -8.08
N PRO A 441 -10.09 29.44 -8.52
CA PRO A 441 -10.38 30.69 -7.82
C PRO A 441 -11.88 31.03 -7.82
N HIS A 442 -12.66 30.49 -8.76
CA HIS A 442 -14.11 30.68 -8.82
C HIS A 442 -14.88 29.90 -7.73
N ILE A 443 -14.26 28.88 -7.12
CA ILE A 443 -14.90 28.00 -6.13
C ILE A 443 -14.36 28.30 -4.73
N LEU A 444 -13.03 28.45 -4.58
CA LEU A 444 -12.36 28.64 -3.30
C LEU A 444 -12.07 30.11 -2.96
N GLY A 445 -12.27 31.02 -3.91
CA GLY A 445 -11.80 32.40 -3.82
C GLY A 445 -10.30 32.54 -4.14
N GLU A 446 -9.86 33.79 -4.34
CA GLU A 446 -8.49 34.09 -4.75
C GLU A 446 -7.45 33.81 -3.66
N GLU A 447 -7.77 34.05 -2.38
CA GLU A 447 -6.82 33.91 -1.26
C GLU A 447 -6.33 32.46 -1.12
N HIS A 448 -7.25 31.50 -1.01
CA HIS A 448 -6.95 30.07 -0.92
C HIS A 448 -6.21 29.60 -2.19
N TYR A 449 -6.73 29.94 -3.37
CA TYR A 449 -6.13 29.53 -4.64
C TYR A 449 -4.69 30.04 -4.81
N ASN A 450 -4.44 31.33 -4.52
CA ASN A 450 -3.11 31.93 -4.65
C ASN A 450 -2.12 31.35 -3.62
N THR A 451 -2.56 31.11 -2.38
CA THR A 451 -1.75 30.45 -1.35
C THR A 451 -1.36 29.03 -1.79
N ALA A 452 -2.32 28.23 -2.25
CA ALA A 452 -2.08 26.86 -2.70
C ALA A 452 -1.13 26.81 -3.92
N ARG A 453 -1.34 27.69 -4.92
CA ARG A 453 -0.43 27.79 -6.08
C ARG A 453 0.96 28.30 -5.70
N GLY A 454 1.07 29.20 -4.72
CA GLY A 454 2.34 29.65 -4.16
C GLY A 454 3.12 28.48 -3.51
N VAL A 455 2.45 27.68 -2.67
CA VAL A 455 3.02 26.47 -2.06
C VAL A 455 3.48 25.47 -3.12
N GLN A 456 2.65 25.16 -4.12
CA GLN A 456 3.01 24.26 -5.22
C GLN A 456 4.23 24.77 -6.00
N LYS A 457 4.30 26.08 -6.30
CA LYS A 457 5.42 26.68 -7.03
C LYS A 457 6.74 26.56 -6.24
N VAL A 458 6.73 26.85 -4.94
CA VAL A 458 7.93 26.73 -4.09
C VAL A 458 8.39 25.28 -3.99
N LEU A 459 7.47 24.34 -3.82
CA LEU A 459 7.79 22.90 -3.76
C LEU A 459 8.28 22.34 -5.11
N GLN A 460 7.73 22.79 -6.23
CA GLN A 460 8.21 22.41 -7.56
C GLN A 460 9.61 22.96 -7.84
N ASN A 461 9.88 24.21 -7.49
CA ASN A 461 11.23 24.78 -7.60
C ASN A 461 12.23 23.99 -6.74
N TYR A 462 11.86 23.64 -5.50
CA TYR A 462 12.68 22.81 -4.64
C TYR A 462 12.96 21.42 -5.24
N LYS A 463 11.95 20.74 -5.81
CA LYS A 463 12.12 19.46 -6.51
C LYS A 463 13.10 19.56 -7.68
N ASN A 464 13.08 20.66 -8.42
CA ASN A 464 14.05 20.92 -9.50
C ASN A 464 15.48 21.19 -8.97
N LEU A 465 15.61 21.84 -7.80
CA LEU A 465 16.90 22.13 -7.17
C LEU A 465 17.51 20.90 -6.45
N GLN A 466 16.70 19.90 -6.07
CA GLN A 466 17.18 18.71 -5.37
C GLN A 466 18.26 17.94 -6.14
N ASP A 467 18.13 17.80 -7.46
CA ASP A 467 19.14 17.13 -8.31
C ASP A 467 20.47 17.91 -8.32
N ILE A 468 20.40 19.25 -8.33
CA ILE A 468 21.58 20.13 -8.28
C ILE A 468 22.26 20.01 -6.90
N ILE A 469 21.49 20.09 -5.82
CA ILE A 469 21.97 19.93 -4.44
C ILE A 469 22.63 18.57 -4.23
N ALA A 470 22.08 17.50 -4.83
CA ALA A 470 22.61 16.14 -4.71
C ALA A 470 23.96 15.94 -5.44
N ILE A 471 24.29 16.79 -6.42
CA ILE A 471 25.52 16.68 -7.24
C ILE A 471 26.58 17.71 -6.80
N LEU A 472 26.17 18.96 -6.56
CA LEU A 472 27.07 20.10 -6.29
C LEU A 472 27.09 20.54 -4.82
N GLY A 473 26.12 20.11 -4.01
CA GLY A 473 25.93 20.60 -2.63
C GLY A 473 25.05 21.85 -2.55
N MET A 474 24.76 22.30 -1.32
CA MET A 474 23.92 23.49 -1.09
C MET A 474 24.66 24.82 -1.26
N ASP A 475 25.98 24.85 -1.10
CA ASP A 475 26.75 26.09 -1.09
C ASP A 475 26.86 26.76 -2.47
N GLU A 476 26.84 25.94 -3.53
CA GLU A 476 26.88 26.33 -4.95
C GLU A 476 25.55 26.96 -5.46
N LEU A 477 24.50 26.96 -4.64
CA LEU A 477 23.25 27.64 -4.97
C LEU A 477 23.34 29.16 -4.80
N SER A 478 22.52 29.91 -5.54
CA SER A 478 22.34 31.34 -5.28
C SER A 478 21.65 31.56 -3.92
N GLU A 479 21.82 32.73 -3.31
CA GLU A 479 21.17 33.03 -2.02
C GLU A 479 19.63 33.01 -2.13
N ASP A 480 19.06 33.38 -3.27
CA ASP A 480 17.61 33.28 -3.56
C ASP A 480 17.15 31.81 -3.65
N ASP A 481 17.97 30.93 -4.23
CA ASP A 481 17.71 29.49 -4.28
C ASP A 481 17.85 28.85 -2.90
N LYS A 482 18.86 29.24 -2.10
CA LYS A 482 19.01 28.80 -0.70
C LYS A 482 17.80 29.20 0.15
N LEU A 483 17.31 30.43 -0.01
CA LEU A 483 16.09 30.91 0.64
C LEU A 483 14.85 30.14 0.17
N THR A 484 14.75 29.84 -1.13
CA THR A 484 13.67 29.00 -1.69
C THR A 484 13.70 27.59 -1.10
N VAL A 485 14.88 26.97 -0.98
CA VAL A 485 15.09 25.66 -0.34
C VAL A 485 14.70 25.69 1.15
N ALA A 486 15.11 26.72 1.89
CA ALA A 486 14.77 26.87 3.31
C ALA A 486 13.25 27.00 3.52
N ARG A 487 12.57 27.84 2.74
CA ARG A 487 11.10 27.95 2.77
C ARG A 487 10.42 26.65 2.35
N ALA A 488 10.90 25.98 1.30
CA ALA A 488 10.35 24.72 0.83
C ALA A 488 10.43 23.61 1.89
N ARG A 489 11.56 23.46 2.59
CA ARG A 489 11.71 22.48 3.68
C ARG A 489 10.78 22.76 4.84
N LYS A 490 10.61 24.03 5.24
CA LYS A 490 9.62 24.44 6.24
C LYS A 490 8.19 24.10 5.82
N ILE A 491 7.80 24.45 4.59
CA ILE A 491 6.49 24.12 4.01
C ILE A 491 6.28 22.60 3.99
N GLN A 492 7.25 21.83 3.50
CA GLN A 492 7.18 20.37 3.42
C GLN A 492 6.98 19.73 4.81
N ARG A 493 7.68 20.24 5.85
CA ARG A 493 7.46 19.82 7.24
C ARG A 493 6.11 20.29 7.77
N PHE A 494 5.66 21.50 7.45
CA PHE A 494 4.39 22.07 7.92
C PHE A 494 3.14 21.40 7.33
N LEU A 495 3.26 20.68 6.21
CA LEU A 495 2.21 19.79 5.69
C LEU A 495 1.96 18.56 6.60
N SER A 496 2.88 18.21 7.51
CA SER A 496 2.65 17.18 8.53
C SER A 496 1.69 17.64 9.63
N GLN A 497 0.94 16.69 10.19
CA GLN A 497 -0.08 16.97 11.20
C GLN A 497 -0.30 15.75 12.12
N PRO A 498 -0.34 15.93 13.45
CA PRO A 498 -0.72 14.85 14.37
C PRO A 498 -2.22 14.56 14.27
N PHE A 499 -2.57 13.32 13.93
CA PHE A 499 -3.95 12.84 13.83
C PHE A 499 -4.45 12.29 15.18
N HIS A 500 -5.74 12.47 15.47
CA HIS A 500 -6.36 11.96 16.69
C HIS A 500 -6.32 10.44 16.75
N VAL A 501 -6.63 9.77 15.63
CA VAL A 501 -6.57 8.30 15.55
C VAL A 501 -5.14 7.75 15.66
N ALA A 502 -4.13 8.60 15.46
CA ALA A 502 -2.72 8.23 15.56
C ALA A 502 -2.09 8.57 16.93
N GLU A 503 -2.84 9.14 17.88
CA GLU A 503 -2.34 9.48 19.22
C GLU A 503 -1.81 8.25 19.97
N VAL A 504 -2.45 7.08 19.79
CA VAL A 504 -2.02 5.79 20.37
C VAL A 504 -0.63 5.36 19.88
N PHE A 505 -0.28 5.67 18.62
CA PHE A 505 1.00 5.30 18.02
C PHE A 505 2.08 6.38 18.20
N THR A 506 1.70 7.66 18.19
CA THR A 506 2.62 8.80 18.20
C THR A 506 2.86 9.38 19.60
N GLY A 507 1.94 9.18 20.54
CA GLY A 507 1.94 9.82 21.85
C GLY A 507 1.73 11.33 21.84
N ALA A 508 1.45 11.93 20.69
CA ALA A 508 1.16 13.35 20.53
C ALA A 508 -0.36 13.55 20.35
N PRO A 509 -0.98 14.54 21.03
CA PRO A 509 -2.40 14.77 20.92
C PRO A 509 -2.78 15.20 19.51
N GLY A 510 -3.86 14.61 18.98
CA GLY A 510 -4.40 14.96 17.67
C GLY A 510 -4.78 16.44 17.55
N LYS A 511 -4.69 16.97 16.33
CA LYS A 511 -5.05 18.36 16.01
C LYS A 511 -5.98 18.41 14.81
N TYR A 512 -7.12 19.07 14.98
CA TYR A 512 -7.97 19.53 13.87
C TYR A 512 -7.54 20.97 13.54
N VAL A 513 -7.27 21.27 12.27
CA VAL A 513 -6.83 22.61 11.83
C VAL A 513 -7.93 23.23 10.98
N GLU A 514 -8.33 24.46 11.29
CA GLU A 514 -9.37 25.14 10.50
C GLU A 514 -8.83 25.60 9.14
N LEU A 515 -9.68 25.57 8.10
CA LEU A 515 -9.30 25.97 6.74
C LEU A 515 -8.70 27.39 6.70
N LYS A 516 -9.31 28.35 7.40
CA LYS A 516 -8.86 29.75 7.44
C LYS A 516 -7.49 29.88 8.13
N GLU A 517 -7.29 29.15 9.22
CA GLU A 517 -6.02 29.09 9.95
C GLU A 517 -4.91 28.51 9.05
N SER A 518 -5.22 27.43 8.32
CA SER A 518 -4.30 26.82 7.35
C SER A 518 -3.87 27.83 6.28
N ILE A 519 -4.82 28.48 5.59
CA ILE A 519 -4.53 29.47 4.55
C ILE A 519 -3.65 30.61 5.10
N THR A 520 -4.03 31.22 6.23
CA THR A 520 -3.27 32.31 6.85
C THR A 520 -1.85 31.88 7.26
N SER A 521 -1.72 30.65 7.78
CA SER A 521 -0.43 30.09 8.19
C SER A 521 0.51 29.86 7.00
N PHE A 522 0.03 29.21 5.94
CA PHE A 522 0.84 28.96 4.74
C PHE A 522 1.17 30.25 3.99
N GLN A 523 0.24 31.21 3.90
CA GLN A 523 0.52 32.52 3.30
C GLN A 523 1.63 33.26 4.06
N GLY A 524 1.61 33.23 5.40
CA GLY A 524 2.68 33.84 6.19
C GLY A 524 4.06 33.20 6.01
N VAL A 525 4.13 31.89 5.75
CA VAL A 525 5.38 31.20 5.39
C VAL A 525 5.83 31.57 3.97
N LEU A 526 4.91 31.70 3.01
CA LEU A 526 5.23 32.18 1.65
C LEU A 526 5.75 33.61 1.64
N ASP A 527 5.14 34.50 2.45
CA ASP A 527 5.54 35.90 2.62
C ASP A 527 6.92 36.06 3.30
N GLY A 528 7.45 35.01 3.92
CA GLY A 528 8.72 35.05 4.67
C GLY A 528 8.60 35.54 6.12
N LYS A 529 7.40 35.70 6.67
CA LYS A 529 7.18 36.19 8.05
C LYS A 529 7.76 35.28 9.14
N TYR A 530 8.12 34.06 8.77
CA TYR A 530 8.64 33.01 9.67
C TYR A 530 9.99 32.44 9.18
N ASP A 531 10.75 33.23 8.43
CA ASP A 531 12.07 32.83 7.93
C ASP A 531 13.12 32.65 9.05
N ASP A 532 12.97 33.34 10.17
CA ASP A 532 13.84 33.19 11.34
C ASP A 532 13.59 31.88 12.14
N LEU A 533 12.44 31.23 11.96
CA LEU A 533 12.08 30.04 12.75
C LEU A 533 12.78 28.77 12.22
N PRO A 534 13.24 27.84 13.10
CA PRO A 534 13.95 26.63 12.68
C PRO A 534 13.01 25.60 12.03
N GLU A 535 13.49 24.84 11.04
CA GLU A 535 12.69 23.82 10.30
C GLU A 535 11.94 22.84 11.23
N GLN A 536 12.60 22.40 12.32
CA GLN A 536 12.05 21.48 13.32
C GLN A 536 10.79 22.00 14.04
N SER A 537 10.57 23.32 14.08
CA SER A 537 9.36 23.92 14.67
C SER A 537 8.09 23.66 13.84
N PHE A 538 8.23 23.44 12.53
CA PHE A 538 7.13 23.19 11.61
C PHE A 538 6.68 21.72 11.53
N TYR A 539 7.44 20.79 12.14
CA TYR A 539 7.16 19.35 12.06
C TYR A 539 6.15 18.90 13.12
N MET A 540 5.12 18.13 12.75
CA MET A 540 4.11 17.54 13.63
C MET A 540 3.48 18.56 14.61
N VAL A 541 2.78 19.55 14.03
CA VAL A 541 2.05 20.63 14.72
C VAL A 541 0.73 20.93 13.99
N GLY A 542 -0.19 21.63 14.65
CA GLY A 542 -1.40 22.20 14.06
C GLY A 542 -1.10 23.43 13.20
N GLY A 543 -1.63 24.60 13.57
CA GLY A 543 -1.37 25.87 12.89
C GLY A 543 -0.13 26.62 13.39
N ILE A 544 -0.01 27.88 12.99
CA ILE A 544 1.23 28.67 13.13
C ILE A 544 1.55 29.08 14.57
N GLU A 545 0.56 29.24 15.45
CA GLU A 545 0.80 29.57 16.86
C GLU A 545 1.58 28.46 17.58
N GLU A 546 1.30 27.19 17.23
CA GLU A 546 2.04 26.04 17.75
C GLU A 546 3.48 25.98 17.21
N VAL A 547 3.72 26.42 15.97
CA VAL A 547 5.08 26.57 15.41
C VAL A 547 5.89 27.55 16.24
N ILE A 548 5.33 28.72 16.56
CA ILE A 548 5.99 29.77 17.37
C ILE A 548 6.27 29.25 18.78
N ALA A 549 5.27 28.66 19.45
CA ALA A 549 5.44 28.09 20.79
C ALA A 549 6.48 26.96 20.82
N LYS A 550 6.55 26.13 19.77
CA LYS A 550 7.56 25.08 19.62
C LYS A 550 8.95 25.63 19.33
N ALA A 551 9.07 26.68 18.52
CA ALA A 551 10.33 27.38 18.27
C ALA A 551 10.89 27.99 19.57
N GLU A 552 10.06 28.70 20.36
CA GLU A 552 10.45 29.20 21.69
C GLU A 552 10.97 28.10 22.60
N LYS A 553 10.31 26.92 22.59
CA LYS A 553 10.74 25.78 23.39
C LYS A 553 12.11 25.25 22.94
N ILE A 554 12.32 25.09 21.63
CA ILE A 554 13.62 24.68 21.07
C ILE A 554 14.72 25.67 21.47
N SER A 555 14.46 26.98 21.42
CA SER A 555 15.41 28.02 21.86
C SER A 555 15.69 27.97 23.37
N LYS A 556 14.68 27.67 24.21
CA LYS A 556 14.84 27.52 25.67
C LYS A 556 15.61 26.23 26.04
N ASP A 557 15.41 25.15 25.30
CA ASP A 557 16.10 23.87 25.48
C ASP A 557 17.53 23.88 24.87
N SER A 558 17.88 24.90 24.05
CA SER A 558 19.20 25.08 23.41
C SER A 558 19.94 26.36 23.84
N PRO A 559 20.26 26.56 25.14
CA PRO A 559 21.11 27.66 25.57
C PRO A 559 22.56 27.41 25.10
N LEU A 560 22.98 28.14 24.07
CA LEU A 560 24.38 28.24 23.66
C LEU A 560 25.24 28.68 24.85
N HIS A 561 26.22 27.87 25.22
CA HIS A 561 27.16 28.14 26.30
C HIS A 561 28.12 29.30 25.96
N PRO A 562 28.20 30.37 26.78
CA PRO A 562 29.45 31.07 27.00
C PRO A 562 30.29 30.29 28.02
N MET A 563 31.60 30.22 27.82
CA MET A 563 32.52 29.62 28.79
C MET A 563 32.54 30.41 30.10
N SER A 564 32.23 29.76 31.23
CA SER A 564 32.93 29.95 32.53
C SER A 564 32.32 29.07 33.64
N ILE A 565 33.05 28.98 34.77
CA ILE A 565 32.68 28.29 36.03
C ILE A 565 32.93 26.77 36.04
N LEU A 566 34.23 26.45 36.07
CA LEU A 566 34.75 25.33 36.88
C LEU A 566 34.49 25.61 38.37
N ARG A 567 33.64 24.82 39.06
CA ARG A 567 33.98 24.12 40.34
C ARG A 567 32.78 23.48 41.07
N ARG A 568 33.04 22.25 41.56
CA ARG A 568 32.52 21.61 42.79
C ARG A 568 31.00 21.29 42.88
N LEU A 569 30.66 20.00 42.88
CA LEU A 569 30.52 19.20 44.11
C LEU A 569 30.37 17.70 43.83
N ASN A 570 30.58 16.87 44.86
CA ASN A 570 30.73 15.40 44.78
C ASN A 570 29.41 14.62 44.64
N PRO A 571 29.44 13.37 44.15
CA PRO A 571 28.30 12.46 44.13
C PRO A 571 28.12 11.74 45.49
N HIS A 572 26.87 11.51 45.91
CA HIS A 572 26.40 10.28 46.58
C HIS A 572 24.90 10.39 46.96
N HIS A 573 24.18 9.26 46.88
CA HIS A 573 22.77 9.03 47.27
C HIS A 573 21.69 9.73 46.38
N LEU A 574 20.57 9.11 45.98
CA LEU A 574 19.97 7.81 46.31
C LEU A 574 19.53 6.98 45.08
N LYS A 575 19.42 5.65 45.27
CA LYS A 575 18.74 4.70 44.36
C LYS A 575 17.22 4.64 44.63
N LEU A 576 16.50 4.00 43.70
CA LEU A 576 15.15 3.39 43.81
C LEU A 576 13.89 4.27 43.61
N ARG A 577 13.46 4.36 42.34
CA ARG A 577 12.16 3.79 41.89
C ARG A 577 12.14 3.65 40.36
N ARG A 578 12.25 2.40 39.87
CA ARG A 578 12.13 2.07 38.44
C ARG A 578 11.28 0.81 38.30
N HIS A 579 10.02 0.96 37.88
CA HIS A 579 9.24 -0.11 37.24
C HIS A 579 8.17 0.52 36.35
N ARG A 580 7.92 -0.14 35.21
CA ARG A 580 7.01 0.25 34.11
C ARG A 580 7.39 1.54 33.38
N PHE A 581 8.10 1.34 32.26
CA PHE A 581 7.84 1.92 30.92
C PHE A 581 9.03 1.55 30.02
N ALA A 582 8.90 0.46 29.26
CA ALA A 582 9.98 -0.09 28.44
C ALA A 582 9.44 -0.80 27.18
N SER A 583 8.70 -0.07 26.33
CA SER A 583 8.13 -0.61 25.10
C SER A 583 7.79 0.45 24.02
N VAL A 584 8.55 1.54 23.90
CA VAL A 584 8.37 2.57 22.83
C VAL A 584 9.69 3.09 22.23
N ALA A 585 10.85 2.81 22.85
CA ALA A 585 12.10 3.53 22.59
C ALA A 585 12.91 3.12 21.32
N ALA A 586 12.25 2.62 20.26
CA ALA A 586 12.93 2.08 19.07
C ALA A 586 12.87 2.98 17.81
N ALA A 587 11.97 3.98 17.76
CA ALA A 587 11.69 4.75 16.53
C ALA A 587 12.07 6.25 16.57
N VAL A 588 12.65 6.74 17.68
CA VAL A 588 12.89 8.19 17.92
C VAL A 588 14.37 8.50 18.21
N ARG A 589 15.28 7.89 17.46
CA ARG A 589 16.74 8.14 17.55
C ARG A 589 17.41 8.02 16.18
N GLN A 590 17.46 9.12 15.43
CA GLN A 590 18.40 9.25 14.30
C GLN A 590 19.23 10.55 14.31
N ASP A 591 18.74 11.66 14.90
CA ASP A 591 19.52 12.92 15.04
C ASP A 591 20.18 13.14 16.41
N THR A 592 20.18 12.12 17.28
CA THR A 592 21.01 12.11 18.52
C THR A 592 21.79 10.81 18.67
N ALA A 593 22.35 10.33 17.56
CA ALA A 593 23.39 9.31 17.61
C ALA A 593 24.69 9.97 18.10
N LEU A 594 25.18 9.55 19.28
CA LEU A 594 26.55 9.78 19.68
C LEU A 594 27.44 8.98 18.73
N TRP A 595 28.12 9.68 17.83
CA TRP A 595 29.09 9.13 16.91
C TRP A 595 30.44 9.01 17.62
N THR A 596 31.02 7.82 17.59
CA THR A 596 32.33 7.53 18.16
C THR A 596 33.34 7.45 17.01
N PRO A 597 34.28 8.40 16.89
CA PRO A 597 35.36 8.30 15.92
C PRO A 597 36.33 7.20 16.35
N ALA A 598 36.72 6.35 15.41
CA ALA A 598 37.57 5.19 15.64
C ALA A 598 38.47 4.94 14.42
N PRO A 599 39.78 4.69 14.59
CA PRO A 599 40.69 4.48 13.48
C PRO A 599 40.56 3.06 12.89
N LEU A 600 40.73 2.98 11.57
CA LEU A 600 40.83 1.71 10.86
C LEU A 600 42.17 1.02 11.14
N SER A 601 42.12 -0.15 11.77
CA SER A 601 43.32 -0.95 12.04
C SER A 601 43.76 -1.76 10.82
N GLU A 602 42.82 -2.19 9.97
CA GLU A 602 43.12 -3.00 8.78
C GLU A 602 41.98 -2.98 7.74
N ILE A 603 42.34 -2.97 6.45
CA ILE A 603 41.41 -3.21 5.34
C ILE A 603 42.09 -4.16 4.35
N GLU A 604 41.46 -5.31 4.08
CA GLU A 604 41.98 -6.33 3.17
C GLU A 604 40.86 -6.93 2.28
N PRO A 605 41.16 -7.40 1.06
CA PRO A 605 40.18 -8.09 0.23
C PRO A 605 39.80 -9.46 0.84
N ALA A 606 38.51 -9.67 1.09
CA ALA A 606 37.96 -10.92 1.64
C ALA A 606 37.51 -11.89 0.53
N ALA A 607 36.97 -11.34 -0.56
CA ALA A 607 36.52 -12.03 -1.76
C ALA A 607 36.27 -10.98 -2.87
N GLU A 608 35.94 -11.40 -4.09
CA GLU A 608 35.66 -10.48 -5.20
C GLU A 608 34.49 -9.53 -4.84
N SER A 609 34.77 -8.22 -4.83
CA SER A 609 33.86 -7.15 -4.37
C SER A 609 33.53 -7.14 -2.86
N LEU A 610 34.26 -7.87 -2.02
CA LEU A 610 34.06 -7.96 -0.56
C LEU A 610 35.38 -7.70 0.18
N PHE A 611 35.34 -6.90 1.23
CA PHE A 611 36.52 -6.48 2.01
C PHE A 611 36.29 -6.74 3.50
N HIS A 612 37.33 -7.23 4.18
CA HIS A 612 37.40 -7.17 5.64
C HIS A 612 37.81 -5.77 6.05
N VAL A 613 37.10 -5.22 7.02
CA VAL A 613 37.36 -3.90 7.59
C VAL A 613 37.44 -4.09 9.10
N ARG A 614 38.60 -3.81 9.69
CA ARG A 614 38.83 -3.84 11.14
C ARG A 614 38.89 -2.41 11.67
N VAL A 615 38.13 -2.15 12.73
CA VAL A 615 38.09 -0.86 13.44
C VAL A 615 38.59 -1.07 14.87
N ASP A 616 39.53 -0.24 15.29
CA ASP A 616 40.11 -0.25 16.64
C ASP A 616 39.24 0.58 17.59
N LEU A 617 38.86 -0.01 18.71
CA LEU A 617 38.01 0.56 19.77
C LEU A 617 38.76 0.65 21.10
N SER A 618 40.10 0.62 21.10
CA SER A 618 40.91 0.78 22.31
C SER A 618 40.57 2.07 23.06
N ASP A 619 40.23 3.14 22.33
CA ASP A 619 39.79 4.44 22.89
C ASP A 619 38.25 4.53 23.10
N ALA A 620 37.51 3.43 22.86
CA ALA A 620 36.05 3.36 22.90
C ALA A 620 35.49 2.09 23.62
N PRO A 621 35.91 1.79 24.86
CA PRO A 621 35.52 0.57 25.57
C PRO A 621 34.00 0.45 25.85
N ASP A 622 33.31 1.57 26.03
CA ASP A 622 31.85 1.61 26.19
C ASP A 622 31.11 1.13 24.92
N LEU A 623 31.68 1.37 23.74
CA LEU A 623 31.12 0.90 22.47
C LEU A 623 31.42 -0.58 22.27
N ALA A 624 32.64 -1.03 22.56
CA ALA A 624 33.02 -2.45 22.48
C ALA A 624 32.14 -3.33 23.38
N SER A 625 31.97 -2.94 24.65
CA SER A 625 31.13 -3.65 25.63
C SER A 625 29.62 -3.60 25.34
N SER A 626 29.16 -2.70 24.46
CA SER A 626 27.76 -2.67 24.00
C SER A 626 27.43 -3.77 22.99
N HIS A 627 28.43 -4.43 22.39
CA HIS A 627 28.23 -5.63 21.58
C HIS A 627 28.13 -6.86 22.47
N THR A 628 26.89 -7.27 22.77
CA THR A 628 26.58 -8.35 23.72
C THR A 628 26.05 -9.63 23.08
N ARG A 629 25.54 -9.58 21.84
CA ARG A 629 24.91 -10.71 21.15
C ARG A 629 25.35 -10.81 19.69
N ALA A 630 25.60 -12.03 19.22
CA ALA A 630 25.92 -12.29 17.83
C ALA A 630 24.83 -11.79 16.87
N GLY A 631 25.23 -11.18 15.76
CA GLY A 631 24.33 -10.59 14.76
C GLY A 631 23.85 -9.17 15.06
N GLN A 632 24.31 -8.53 16.13
CA GLN A 632 24.14 -7.08 16.25
C GLN A 632 24.84 -6.32 15.10
N TYR A 633 24.37 -5.11 14.83
CA TYR A 633 24.84 -4.25 13.74
C TYR A 633 24.96 -2.81 14.21
N LEU A 634 25.63 -1.96 13.45
CA LEU A 634 25.72 -0.53 13.72
C LEU A 634 25.73 0.28 12.42
N GLN A 635 25.64 1.61 12.54
CA GLN A 635 25.91 2.52 11.45
C GLN A 635 27.38 2.93 11.47
N LEU A 636 28.02 2.92 10.29
CA LEU A 636 29.39 3.37 10.10
C LEU A 636 29.38 4.41 8.96
N ARG A 637 29.98 5.58 9.18
CA ARG A 637 30.19 6.63 8.17
C ARG A 637 31.64 7.06 8.09
N VAL A 638 32.01 7.63 6.94
CA VAL A 638 33.25 8.40 6.79
C VAL A 638 32.95 9.83 7.25
N PRO A 639 33.87 10.52 7.95
CA PRO A 639 33.75 11.96 8.20
C PRO A 639 33.47 12.74 6.91
N ASP A 640 32.74 13.85 7.05
CA ASP A 640 32.32 14.75 5.96
C ASP A 640 31.38 14.17 4.88
N GLU A 641 30.95 12.90 4.97
CA GLU A 641 29.86 12.35 4.13
C GLU A 641 28.52 12.19 4.87
N SER A 642 27.42 12.47 4.15
CA SER A 642 26.08 12.60 4.74
C SER A 642 25.35 11.29 5.01
N LYS A 643 25.76 10.17 4.41
CA LYS A 643 24.99 8.90 4.46
C LYS A 643 25.76 7.77 5.15
N PRO A 644 25.37 7.36 6.36
CA PRO A 644 25.95 6.18 7.00
C PRO A 644 25.51 4.87 6.32
N SER A 645 26.35 3.84 6.42
CA SER A 645 26.02 2.46 6.02
C SER A 645 25.76 1.60 7.25
N PHE A 646 24.68 0.81 7.21
CA PHE A 646 24.40 -0.22 8.22
C PHE A 646 25.28 -1.44 7.95
N LEU A 647 26.09 -1.84 8.93
CA LEU A 647 27.00 -2.97 8.84
C LEU A 647 26.82 -3.90 10.05
N ALA A 648 26.66 -5.19 9.77
CA ALA A 648 26.64 -6.22 10.79
C ALA A 648 28.05 -6.50 11.33
N ILE A 649 28.17 -6.59 12.66
CA ILE A 649 29.43 -6.91 13.32
C ILE A 649 29.73 -8.40 13.05
N ALA A 650 30.86 -8.68 12.42
CA ALA A 650 31.28 -10.02 12.00
C ALA A 650 32.14 -10.73 13.07
N SER A 651 32.80 -9.97 13.94
CA SER A 651 33.46 -10.48 15.15
C SER A 651 32.45 -11.00 16.18
N PRO A 652 32.79 -11.99 17.02
CA PRO A 652 31.97 -12.37 18.17
C PRO A 652 32.09 -11.34 19.32
N PRO A 653 31.08 -11.20 20.20
CA PRO A 653 31.12 -10.33 21.39
C PRO A 653 32.36 -10.51 22.27
N SER A 654 32.79 -11.75 22.47
CA SER A 654 33.98 -12.09 23.27
C SER A 654 35.29 -11.52 22.70
N LEU A 655 35.38 -11.35 21.38
CA LEU A 655 36.56 -10.75 20.74
C LEU A 655 36.53 -9.22 20.79
N ALA A 656 35.33 -8.62 20.72
CA ALA A 656 35.17 -7.19 20.94
C ALA A 656 35.56 -6.79 22.37
N ASP A 657 35.08 -7.53 23.37
CA ASP A 657 35.37 -7.29 24.80
C ASP A 657 36.86 -7.55 25.14
N ALA A 658 37.44 -8.65 24.64
CA ALA A 658 38.82 -9.02 24.98
C ALA A 658 39.92 -8.28 24.20
N LYS A 659 39.61 -7.73 23.01
CA LYS A 659 40.62 -7.07 22.14
C LYS A 659 40.28 -5.64 21.73
N GLY A 660 39.08 -5.15 22.01
CA GLY A 660 38.66 -3.81 21.58
C GLY A 660 38.62 -3.64 20.06
N VAL A 661 38.18 -4.66 19.31
CA VAL A 661 38.12 -4.60 17.83
C VAL A 661 36.74 -5.03 17.32
N PHE A 662 36.17 -4.25 16.40
CA PHE A 662 35.08 -4.72 15.54
C PHE A 662 35.62 -5.10 14.16
N GLU A 663 35.18 -6.26 13.66
CA GLU A 663 35.40 -6.68 12.29
C GLU A 663 34.11 -6.61 11.48
N PHE A 664 34.19 -6.17 10.22
CA PHE A 664 33.07 -6.09 9.29
C PHE A 664 33.41 -6.78 7.96
N LEU A 665 32.40 -7.24 7.23
CA LEU A 665 32.52 -7.64 5.83
C LEU A 665 31.75 -6.63 4.96
N VAL A 666 32.48 -5.72 4.34
CA VAL A 666 31.90 -4.65 3.54
C VAL A 666 31.87 -5.08 2.08
N LYS A 667 30.70 -5.01 1.45
CA LYS A 667 30.55 -5.23 0.02
C LYS A 667 30.69 -3.90 -0.71
N SER A 668 31.67 -3.78 -1.59
CA SER A 668 31.77 -2.60 -2.45
C SER A 668 30.59 -2.53 -3.41
N VAL A 669 29.89 -1.39 -3.41
CA VAL A 669 28.75 -1.08 -4.27
C VAL A 669 28.96 0.33 -4.81
N ALA A 670 29.04 0.45 -6.13
CA ALA A 670 29.39 1.70 -6.80
C ALA A 670 28.45 2.86 -6.39
N GLY A 671 29.01 4.02 -6.05
CA GLY A 671 28.25 5.20 -5.65
C GLY A 671 27.62 5.10 -4.26
N SER A 672 28.22 4.34 -3.33
CA SER A 672 27.76 4.24 -1.95
C SER A 672 28.90 4.39 -0.94
N THR A 673 28.57 4.74 0.30
CA THR A 673 29.54 4.80 1.42
C THR A 673 30.34 3.51 1.53
N ALA A 674 29.75 2.34 1.23
CA ALA A 674 30.44 1.06 1.25
C ALA A 674 31.57 0.95 0.21
N GLU A 675 31.48 1.61 -0.94
CA GLU A 675 32.60 1.71 -1.88
C GLU A 675 33.74 2.59 -1.32
N LEU A 676 33.39 3.69 -0.65
CA LEU A 676 34.38 4.59 -0.05
C LEU A 676 35.11 3.92 1.12
N LEU A 677 34.39 3.19 1.98
CA LEU A 677 34.98 2.39 3.05
C LEU A 677 35.98 1.35 2.51
N CYS A 678 35.73 0.76 1.34
CA CYS A 678 36.68 -0.14 0.68
C CYS A 678 37.88 0.57 0.02
N ARG A 679 37.89 1.91 -0.06
CA ARG A 679 39.01 2.73 -0.57
C ARG A 679 39.86 3.37 0.53
N LEU A 680 39.39 3.37 1.78
CA LEU A 680 40.13 3.83 2.95
C LEU A 680 41.36 2.94 3.21
N LYS A 681 42.26 3.44 4.04
CA LYS A 681 43.52 2.81 4.43
C LYS A 681 43.59 2.68 5.96
N ARG A 682 44.50 1.82 6.42
CA ARG A 682 44.87 1.75 7.83
C ARG A 682 45.30 3.13 8.34
N GLY A 683 44.70 3.57 9.44
CA GLY A 683 44.89 4.88 10.05
C GLY A 683 43.83 5.92 9.69
N ASP A 684 43.02 5.71 8.65
CA ASP A 684 41.89 6.59 8.34
C ASP A 684 40.81 6.42 9.43
N VAL A 685 40.14 7.52 9.81
CA VAL A 685 39.14 7.53 10.87
C VAL A 685 37.74 7.33 10.29
N VAL A 686 36.97 6.46 10.92
CA VAL A 686 35.54 6.27 10.65
C VAL A 686 34.72 6.59 11.89
N GLU A 687 33.46 6.97 11.71
CA GLU A 687 32.56 7.24 12.83
C GLU A 687 31.50 6.14 12.95
N LEU A 688 31.39 5.60 14.16
CA LEU A 688 30.49 4.51 14.52
C LEU A 688 29.32 5.02 15.35
N SER A 689 28.10 4.54 15.08
CA SER A 689 26.99 4.67 16.03
C SER A 689 27.16 3.70 17.19
N GLN A 690 26.34 3.89 18.23
CA GLN A 690 26.04 2.85 19.21
C GLN A 690 25.59 1.54 18.53
N VAL A 691 25.89 0.40 19.16
CA VAL A 691 25.47 -0.92 18.67
C VAL A 691 23.95 -1.06 18.73
N MET A 692 23.38 -1.64 17.66
CA MET A 692 21.96 -1.80 17.40
C MET A 692 21.59 -3.27 17.17
N GLY A 693 20.27 -3.53 17.15
CA GLY A 693 19.73 -4.87 16.99
C GLY A 693 19.73 -5.70 18.27
N LYS A 694 18.88 -6.74 18.29
CA LYS A 694 18.80 -7.71 19.41
C LYS A 694 19.74 -8.91 19.24
N GLY A 695 20.38 -9.03 18.09
CA GLY A 695 21.12 -10.23 17.67
C GLY A 695 20.20 -11.43 17.45
N PHE A 696 20.78 -12.61 17.27
CA PHE A 696 20.04 -13.86 17.29
C PHE A 696 19.65 -14.23 18.72
N ASP A 697 18.38 -14.60 18.92
CA ASP A 697 17.85 -14.97 20.24
C ASP A 697 18.08 -16.47 20.50
N ILE A 698 19.35 -16.82 20.74
CA ILE A 698 19.83 -18.21 20.89
C ILE A 698 19.19 -18.91 22.10
N ASP A 699 18.77 -18.16 23.12
CA ASP A 699 18.03 -18.66 24.28
C ASP A 699 16.76 -19.47 23.89
N ARG A 700 16.20 -19.23 22.71
CA ARG A 700 15.01 -19.94 22.17
C ARG A 700 15.32 -21.32 21.58
N ILE A 701 16.60 -21.62 21.30
CA ILE A 701 17.06 -22.89 20.71
C ILE A 701 18.01 -23.64 21.66
N GLU A 702 18.11 -23.16 22.90
CA GLU A 702 18.81 -23.77 24.02
C GLU A 702 17.78 -24.43 24.97
N PRO A 703 18.15 -25.49 25.70
CA PRO A 703 19.45 -26.16 25.67
C PRO A 703 19.57 -27.09 24.43
N PRO A 704 20.77 -27.55 24.04
CA PRO A 704 21.01 -28.19 22.76
C PRO A 704 20.25 -29.51 22.55
N GLU A 705 19.87 -30.18 23.63
CA GLU A 705 19.13 -31.44 23.63
C GLU A 705 17.70 -31.29 23.10
N ASN A 706 17.09 -30.10 23.27
CA ASN A 706 15.75 -29.80 22.75
C ASN A 706 15.75 -29.53 21.24
N HIS A 707 16.87 -29.02 20.71
CA HIS A 707 17.04 -28.67 19.30
C HIS A 707 18.30 -29.31 18.72
N PRO A 708 18.33 -30.66 18.61
CA PRO A 708 19.50 -31.41 18.17
C PRO A 708 19.82 -31.22 16.68
N ALA A 709 18.93 -30.58 15.90
CA ALA A 709 19.13 -30.23 14.49
C ALA A 709 18.99 -28.71 14.30
N VAL A 710 20.01 -28.05 13.73
CA VAL A 710 20.01 -26.61 13.43
C VAL A 710 20.41 -26.37 11.97
N LEU A 711 19.54 -25.66 11.23
CA LEU A 711 19.74 -25.32 9.83
C LEU A 711 20.06 -23.84 9.67
N ILE A 712 21.27 -23.52 9.24
CA ILE A 712 21.76 -22.15 9.07
C ILE A 712 21.77 -21.78 7.59
N PHE A 713 21.29 -20.59 7.26
CA PHE A 713 21.18 -20.10 5.88
C PHE A 713 21.79 -18.71 5.73
N ALA A 714 22.82 -18.60 4.89
CA ALA A 714 23.55 -17.37 4.62
C ALA A 714 23.61 -17.05 3.12
N THR A 715 23.56 -15.78 2.73
CA THR A 715 23.88 -15.34 1.35
C THR A 715 24.69 -14.04 1.34
N GLY A 716 25.76 -13.99 0.55
CA GLY A 716 26.59 -12.78 0.42
C GLY A 716 27.15 -12.29 1.76
N SER A 717 26.96 -11.00 2.08
CA SER A 717 27.37 -10.40 3.37
C SER A 717 26.55 -10.86 4.57
N GLY A 718 25.42 -11.56 4.38
CA GLY A 718 24.66 -12.20 5.47
C GLY A 718 25.46 -13.27 6.23
N ILE A 719 26.63 -13.67 5.72
CA ILE A 719 27.58 -14.52 6.46
C ILE A 719 28.18 -13.83 7.70
N SER A 720 28.21 -12.50 7.80
CA SER A 720 28.85 -11.80 8.93
C SER A 720 28.16 -12.07 10.29
N PRO A 721 26.83 -11.89 10.43
CA PRO A 721 26.10 -12.36 11.61
C PRO A 721 26.30 -13.84 11.91
N ILE A 722 26.38 -14.69 10.88
CA ILE A 722 26.53 -16.13 11.03
C ILE A 722 27.93 -16.51 11.52
N ARG A 723 28.97 -15.85 11.04
CA ARG A 723 30.33 -15.98 11.58
C ARG A 723 30.37 -15.58 13.05
N SER A 724 29.83 -14.41 13.39
CA SER A 724 29.73 -13.94 14.78
C SER A 724 29.01 -14.96 15.65
N LEU A 725 27.94 -15.61 15.15
CA LEU A 725 27.21 -16.67 15.85
C LEU A 725 28.03 -17.95 16.07
N ILE A 726 28.69 -18.47 15.02
CA ILE A 726 29.49 -19.69 15.10
C ILE A 726 30.68 -19.47 16.05
N GLU A 727 31.41 -18.37 15.89
CA GLU A 727 32.58 -18.02 16.71
C GLU A 727 32.21 -17.58 18.14
N SER A 728 30.93 -17.31 18.44
CA SER A 728 30.43 -17.09 19.81
C SER A 728 30.14 -18.38 20.58
N GLY A 729 30.12 -19.54 19.92
CA GLY A 729 29.98 -20.85 20.59
C GLY A 729 28.55 -21.21 21.03
N PHE A 730 27.58 -21.29 20.11
CA PHE A 730 26.20 -21.73 20.38
C PHE A 730 26.04 -23.26 20.60
N SER A 731 27.05 -23.91 21.19
CA SER A 731 27.12 -25.36 21.44
C SER A 731 26.84 -26.24 20.19
N ALA A 732 27.39 -25.88 19.03
CA ALA A 732 27.21 -26.63 17.79
C ALA A 732 27.74 -28.08 17.88
N ASP A 733 28.85 -28.26 18.60
CA ASP A 733 29.49 -29.54 18.95
C ASP A 733 28.61 -30.49 19.77
N LYS A 734 27.61 -29.95 20.49
CA LYS A 734 26.66 -30.72 21.31
C LYS A 734 25.36 -31.08 20.58
N ARG A 735 25.21 -30.63 19.33
CA ARG A 735 24.01 -30.87 18.51
C ARG A 735 24.31 -31.98 17.48
N SER A 736 23.32 -32.82 17.22
CA SER A 736 23.49 -33.99 16.34
C SER A 736 23.70 -33.63 14.86
N ALA A 737 23.20 -32.49 14.41
CA ALA A 737 23.32 -32.01 13.03
C ALA A 737 23.22 -30.48 12.97
N VAL A 738 24.32 -29.81 12.64
CA VAL A 738 24.32 -28.38 12.33
C VAL A 738 24.78 -28.20 10.89
N LYS A 739 23.94 -27.62 10.03
CA LYS A 739 24.24 -27.45 8.59
C LYS A 739 24.17 -25.99 8.16
N LEU A 740 25.23 -25.46 7.56
CA LEU A 740 25.30 -24.11 6.99
C LEU A 740 25.18 -24.15 5.47
N PHE A 741 24.02 -23.75 4.95
CA PHE A 741 23.84 -23.48 3.52
C PHE A 741 24.32 -22.07 3.20
N TYR A 742 25.49 -21.93 2.56
CA TYR A 742 26.07 -20.63 2.21
C TYR A 742 26.00 -20.38 0.70
N GLY A 743 25.19 -19.40 0.30
CA GLY A 743 24.97 -18.99 -1.08
C GLY A 743 25.91 -17.88 -1.58
N ALA A 744 26.62 -18.15 -2.67
CA ALA A 744 27.36 -17.16 -3.46
C ALA A 744 27.09 -17.33 -4.96
N ARG A 745 27.63 -16.43 -5.80
CA ARG A 745 27.56 -16.61 -7.27
C ARG A 745 28.54 -17.70 -7.73
N ASN A 746 29.81 -17.51 -7.38
CA ASN A 746 30.98 -18.33 -7.66
C ASN A 746 31.85 -18.40 -6.38
N LEU A 747 32.85 -19.29 -6.37
CA LEU A 747 33.80 -19.40 -5.25
C LEU A 747 34.55 -18.08 -5.00
N ASP A 748 34.90 -17.35 -6.06
CA ASP A 748 35.64 -16.08 -5.93
C ASP A 748 34.87 -15.01 -5.13
N ARG A 749 33.54 -15.13 -5.01
CA ARG A 749 32.64 -14.24 -4.25
C ARG A 749 32.18 -14.83 -2.91
N MET A 750 32.80 -15.92 -2.46
CA MET A 750 32.49 -16.59 -1.19
C MET A 750 33.54 -16.20 -0.14
N ALA A 751 33.15 -15.43 0.88
CA ALA A 751 34.05 -14.99 1.94
C ALA A 751 34.29 -16.09 3.00
N TYR A 752 35.33 -15.95 3.81
CA TYR A 752 35.66 -16.84 4.93
C TYR A 752 35.97 -18.31 4.56
N GLN A 753 36.35 -18.61 3.31
CA GLN A 753 36.72 -19.97 2.88
C GLN A 753 37.91 -20.55 3.67
N ASP A 754 38.80 -19.68 4.17
CA ASP A 754 39.89 -20.00 5.09
C ASP A 754 39.39 -20.59 6.42
N ARG A 755 38.23 -20.14 6.91
CA ARG A 755 37.65 -20.53 8.21
C ARG A 755 36.75 -21.76 8.15
N PHE A 756 36.46 -22.28 6.96
CA PHE A 756 35.52 -23.40 6.81
C PHE A 756 35.94 -24.62 7.62
N LYS A 757 37.25 -24.93 7.64
CA LYS A 757 37.82 -26.02 8.45
C LYS A 757 37.63 -25.84 9.96
N ASP A 758 37.74 -24.61 10.45
CA ASP A 758 37.59 -24.29 11.87
C ASP A 758 36.13 -24.45 12.30
N TRP A 759 35.19 -23.97 11.48
CA TRP A 759 33.76 -24.14 11.71
C TRP A 759 33.31 -25.60 11.58
N GLU A 760 33.86 -26.35 10.62
CA GLU A 760 33.67 -27.81 10.51
C GLU A 760 34.20 -28.54 11.75
N SER A 761 35.38 -28.17 12.25
CA SER A 761 35.92 -28.73 13.51
C SER A 761 35.09 -28.37 14.75
N SER A 762 34.30 -27.29 14.66
CA SER A 762 33.36 -26.84 15.68
C SER A 762 31.97 -27.50 15.57
N GLY A 763 31.79 -28.46 14.66
CA GLY A 763 30.55 -29.22 14.48
C GLY A 763 29.59 -28.69 13.40
N VAL A 764 30.01 -27.72 12.56
CA VAL A 764 29.15 -27.14 11.51
C VAL A 764 29.46 -27.75 10.14
N GLU A 765 28.57 -28.57 9.59
CA GLU A 765 28.65 -29.07 8.21
C GLU A 765 28.36 -27.93 7.22
N ILE A 766 29.34 -27.54 6.40
CA ILE A 766 29.18 -26.44 5.43
C ILE A 766 28.73 -27.00 4.08
N VAL A 767 27.65 -26.43 3.54
CA VAL A 767 27.09 -26.75 2.22
C VAL A 767 27.16 -25.49 1.34
N PRO A 768 28.25 -25.30 0.57
CA PRO A 768 28.35 -24.20 -0.38
C PRO A 768 27.35 -24.38 -1.51
N VAL A 769 26.63 -23.30 -1.86
CA VAL A 769 25.66 -23.27 -2.96
C VAL A 769 26.04 -22.16 -3.94
N LEU A 770 26.32 -22.52 -5.19
CA LEU A 770 26.75 -21.56 -6.22
C LEU A 770 25.65 -21.35 -7.28
N SER A 771 25.23 -20.10 -7.47
CA SER A 771 24.22 -19.77 -8.49
C SER A 771 24.79 -19.72 -9.91
N GLN A 772 26.10 -19.50 -10.05
CA GLN A 772 26.86 -19.38 -11.30
C GLN A 772 28.23 -20.10 -11.15
N PRO A 773 28.25 -21.43 -10.99
CA PRO A 773 29.49 -22.18 -10.80
C PRO A 773 30.37 -22.17 -12.05
N HIS A 774 31.69 -22.19 -11.84
CA HIS A 774 32.67 -22.41 -12.92
C HIS A 774 32.71 -23.89 -13.34
N GLY A 775 33.24 -24.15 -14.54
CA GLY A 775 33.38 -25.51 -15.07
C GLY A 775 34.30 -26.37 -14.21
N GLY A 776 33.74 -27.35 -13.51
CA GLY A 776 34.44 -28.19 -12.53
C GLY A 776 33.75 -28.29 -11.17
N TRP A 777 32.74 -27.46 -10.89
CA TRP A 777 31.96 -27.54 -9.65
C TRP A 777 31.12 -28.83 -9.56
N THR A 778 31.30 -29.58 -8.48
CA THR A 778 30.56 -30.82 -8.17
C THR A 778 29.57 -30.67 -7.01
N GLY A 779 29.53 -29.50 -6.36
CA GLY A 779 28.66 -29.22 -5.21
C GLY A 779 27.26 -28.72 -5.60
N GLN A 780 26.54 -28.17 -4.62
CA GLN A 780 25.17 -27.67 -4.84
C GLN A 780 25.14 -26.45 -5.76
N SER A 781 24.18 -26.44 -6.69
CA SER A 781 24.05 -25.40 -7.72
C SER A 781 22.67 -24.73 -7.69
N GLY A 782 22.61 -23.45 -8.08
CA GLY A 782 21.39 -22.63 -8.08
C GLY A 782 21.26 -21.78 -6.81
N TYR A 783 20.02 -21.51 -6.38
CA TYR A 783 19.75 -20.75 -5.15
C TYR A 783 19.65 -21.64 -3.91
N VAL A 784 19.95 -21.09 -2.74
CA VAL A 784 20.02 -21.78 -1.44
C VAL A 784 18.72 -22.53 -1.11
N GLN A 785 17.57 -21.88 -1.25
CA GLN A 785 16.26 -22.48 -1.02
C GLN A 785 15.95 -23.66 -1.95
N ALA A 786 16.45 -23.62 -3.19
CA ALA A 786 16.29 -24.71 -4.15
C ALA A 786 17.26 -25.88 -3.85
N ALA A 787 18.47 -25.59 -3.39
CA ALA A 787 19.40 -26.61 -2.91
C ALA A 787 18.85 -27.33 -1.66
N PHE A 788 18.32 -26.57 -0.70
CA PHE A 788 17.67 -27.11 0.49
C PHE A 788 16.44 -27.97 0.13
N SER A 789 15.56 -27.47 -0.75
CA SER A 789 14.36 -28.21 -1.21
C SER A 789 14.68 -29.53 -1.90
N ARG A 790 15.85 -29.65 -2.55
CA ARG A 790 16.34 -30.91 -3.13
C ARG A 790 16.99 -31.82 -2.11
N ALA A 791 17.59 -31.28 -1.05
CA ALA A 791 18.22 -32.05 0.01
C ALA A 791 17.18 -32.71 0.94
N LYS A 792 16.09 -32.00 1.27
CA LYS A 792 14.92 -32.48 2.04
C LYS A 792 15.24 -33.49 3.17
N GLN A 793 16.03 -33.03 4.14
CA GLN A 793 16.42 -33.78 5.35
C GLN A 793 15.95 -33.08 6.64
N ILE A 794 14.62 -32.95 6.83
CA ILE A 794 14.05 -32.63 8.14
C ILE A 794 13.41 -33.92 8.68
N TYR A 795 14.11 -34.59 9.59
CA TYR A 795 13.64 -35.87 10.17
C TYR A 795 12.71 -35.67 11.37
N ASN A 796 12.87 -34.58 12.12
CA ASN A 796 11.97 -34.20 13.21
C ASN A 796 11.74 -32.67 13.18
N PRO A 797 10.66 -32.19 12.53
CA PRO A 797 10.42 -30.76 12.37
C PRO A 797 10.22 -30.00 13.70
N LEU A 798 9.61 -30.64 14.70
CA LEU A 798 9.30 -30.02 16.00
C LEU A 798 10.57 -29.70 16.81
N SER A 799 11.60 -30.56 16.72
CA SER A 799 12.90 -30.37 17.37
C SER A 799 13.97 -29.78 16.43
N THR A 800 13.57 -29.28 15.26
CA THR A 800 14.48 -28.58 14.34
C THR A 800 14.39 -27.09 14.61
N ALA A 801 15.54 -26.42 14.59
CA ALA A 801 15.63 -24.97 14.58
C ALA A 801 16.34 -24.46 13.32
N ALA A 802 16.15 -23.18 13.00
CA ALA A 802 16.78 -22.57 11.85
C ALA A 802 17.27 -21.15 12.15
N VAL A 803 18.38 -20.76 11.52
CA VAL A 803 18.97 -19.42 11.64
C VAL A 803 19.18 -18.85 10.24
N LEU A 804 18.58 -17.70 9.93
CA LEU A 804 18.59 -17.12 8.58
C LEU A 804 19.10 -15.68 8.58
N CYS A 805 20.06 -15.40 7.71
CA CYS A 805 20.56 -14.05 7.46
C CYS A 805 21.02 -13.87 6.00
N GLY A 806 20.51 -12.84 5.32
CA GLY A 806 20.83 -12.61 3.91
C GLY A 806 19.73 -11.85 3.18
N GLN A 807 19.56 -12.13 1.89
CA GLN A 807 18.53 -11.47 1.10
C GLN A 807 17.14 -11.82 1.62
N LYS A 808 16.29 -10.79 1.77
CA LYS A 808 14.92 -10.91 2.30
C LYS A 808 14.10 -12.00 1.61
N GLN A 809 14.12 -12.03 0.27
CA GLN A 809 13.46 -13.07 -0.52
C GLN A 809 13.91 -14.49 -0.17
N MET A 810 15.23 -14.73 -0.05
CA MET A 810 15.76 -16.04 0.36
C MET A 810 15.25 -16.42 1.76
N THR A 811 15.32 -15.48 2.71
CA THR A 811 14.85 -15.72 4.09
C THR A 811 13.35 -16.04 4.14
N GLU A 812 12.51 -15.35 3.36
CA GLU A 812 11.06 -15.57 3.29
C GLU A 812 10.70 -16.89 2.59
N GLU A 813 11.37 -17.23 1.49
CA GLU A 813 11.17 -18.49 0.77
C GLU A 813 11.61 -19.70 1.62
N VAL A 814 12.80 -19.65 2.25
CA VAL A 814 13.26 -20.73 3.15
C VAL A 814 12.35 -20.85 4.38
N THR A 815 11.87 -19.75 4.95
CA THR A 815 10.89 -19.81 6.05
C THR A 815 9.63 -20.55 5.61
N SER A 816 9.10 -20.22 4.43
CA SER A 816 7.89 -20.85 3.90
C SER A 816 8.08 -22.36 3.71
N ILE A 817 9.26 -22.78 3.23
CA ILE A 817 9.61 -24.21 3.09
C ILE A 817 9.71 -24.89 4.47
N LEU A 818 10.40 -24.28 5.44
CA LEU A 818 10.57 -24.82 6.79
C LEU A 818 9.22 -24.99 7.52
N VAL A 819 8.34 -23.99 7.42
CA VAL A 819 7.00 -24.03 8.03
C VAL A 819 6.09 -25.04 7.32
N ALA A 820 6.17 -25.15 5.98
CA ALA A 820 5.43 -26.17 5.23
C ALA A 820 5.90 -27.60 5.56
N ASP A 821 7.19 -27.79 5.84
CA ASP A 821 7.75 -29.05 6.32
C ASP A 821 7.60 -29.24 7.85
N GLY A 822 6.86 -28.35 8.55
CA GLY A 822 6.39 -28.53 9.93
C GLY A 822 7.25 -27.92 11.05
N VAL A 823 8.27 -27.12 10.72
CA VAL A 823 9.11 -26.44 11.73
C VAL A 823 8.35 -25.27 12.35
N SER A 824 8.31 -25.20 13.69
CA SER A 824 7.69 -24.09 14.40
C SER A 824 8.32 -22.75 14.02
N THR A 825 7.51 -21.74 13.74
CA THR A 825 7.98 -20.36 13.50
C THR A 825 8.75 -19.79 14.68
N GLU A 826 8.55 -20.33 15.89
CA GLU A 826 9.28 -19.94 17.08
C GLU A 826 10.75 -20.43 17.08
N ASN A 827 11.03 -21.54 16.40
CA ASN A 827 12.38 -22.09 16.27
C ASN A 827 13.16 -21.45 15.10
N ILE A 828 12.58 -20.48 14.39
CA ILE A 828 13.16 -19.82 13.22
C ILE A 828 13.69 -18.45 13.62
N LEU A 829 14.99 -18.37 13.86
CA LEU A 829 15.72 -17.16 14.22
C LEU A 829 16.12 -16.39 12.95
N LYS A 830 15.77 -15.10 12.88
CA LYS A 830 16.07 -14.23 11.75
C LYS A 830 16.77 -12.97 12.24
N ASN A 831 17.64 -12.44 11.41
CA ASN A 831 18.31 -11.17 11.65
C ASN A 831 18.36 -10.35 10.36
N PHE A 832 17.90 -9.11 10.44
CA PHE A 832 17.64 -8.19 9.31
C PHE A 832 18.17 -6.79 9.64
#